data_AF-A0A7W4TQA3-F1
#
_entry.id   AF-A0A7W4TQA3-F1
#
_cell.length_a   1.000
_cell.length_b   1.000
_cell.length_c   1.000
_cell.angle_alpha   90.00
_cell.angle_beta   90.00
_cell.angle_gamma   90.00
#
_symmetry.space_group_name_H-M   'P 1'
#
loop_
_entity.id
_entity.type
_entity.pdbx_description
1 polymer ?
#
loop_
_entity_poly.entity_id
_entity_poly.type
_entity_poly.pdbx_seq_one_letter_code
_entity_poly.pdbx_strand_id
1 'polypeptide(L)'
;MPTARHDPQLLAALQDGERCLVWARRRSDGTLYRLADGDAARLKAWTKEHLECFMPDCRNRRLTTVARHPRRRDGFSHYAGAGGHSAEGEAHQQAKVALRAWVQDTLGGHGVSAVLEQASADRSRVADVMVTWPDGRQVAIEVQYAALTVEQWRQRHESYWQQGVTAVWLLGHAGGHLRAPRRRSWEQEETLAGRVALGDLHAAMTEAGLPLLWINPVWGEGAGESAGKEVGIGTVAVTTTPHRARHDSYGDAWEETWEETWEETWDDGEADRENGGRAAWKSHDLVAKVPPGPGTERAVFHADPLSACSLTPEGLHTPTLRKLQATALQLAAVNTARRRLDEEREAREAHARRAYQDRQQARQDHQRALAEARERRMQRQRQLQRQRQEQAWEASALHEDLVWTYGLVPQLLRVRLDGEDHKYGENGIFCPPEHWRTAVYHHLIAGKIGRSFTLQDTYRVIRDEGITLAHPARARGGAGHNGTTDWMNAVTVWLQHLHAQGYLQVHRSLDRSLDRSLDRSLDRSLANRLVADGARVLADLDHPPAAPAPRAASAKHALTSPGLAGLPTSPAARHQQSTGHGRQSTASTAVPATAGSAAPVHVPVHVPVYVPDAGPPSTTTGPSALASTSELRAAEDGSGSLDVGSPQPPHVARPPLQCQGCGKQLDPILAAYGRHILC
;
A
#
# COMPACT_ATOMS: atom_id res chain seq x y z
N MET A 1 -18.73 9.99 -20.74
CA MET A 1 -19.01 11.34 -21.26
C MET A 1 -18.23 11.49 -22.56
N PRO A 2 -18.86 11.56 -23.74
CA PRO A 2 -18.14 11.94 -24.94
C PRO A 2 -17.64 13.37 -24.69
N THR A 3 -16.32 13.54 -24.59
CA THR A 3 -15.69 14.86 -24.71
C THR A 3 -16.16 15.39 -26.05
N ALA A 4 -17.11 16.34 -26.05
CA ALA A 4 -17.45 17.08 -27.26
C ALA A 4 -16.11 17.52 -27.85
N ARG A 5 -15.73 16.92 -29.00
CA ARG A 5 -14.45 17.20 -29.62
C ARG A 5 -14.36 18.71 -29.74
N HIS A 6 -13.35 19.29 -29.10
CA HIS A 6 -13.18 20.74 -29.07
C HIS A 6 -13.04 21.21 -30.50
N ASP A 7 -13.86 22.18 -30.89
CA ASP A 7 -13.91 22.65 -32.26
C ASP A 7 -12.55 23.27 -32.63
N PRO A 8 -11.77 22.64 -33.53
CA PRO A 8 -10.49 23.19 -33.96
C PRO A 8 -10.65 24.57 -34.61
N GLN A 9 -11.83 24.85 -35.17
CA GLN A 9 -12.18 26.14 -35.73
C GLN A 9 -12.25 27.22 -34.65
N LEU A 10 -12.54 26.88 -33.40
CA LEU A 10 -12.59 27.84 -32.29
C LEU A 10 -11.21 28.41 -31.95
N LEU A 11 -10.19 27.54 -31.85
CA LEU A 11 -8.82 27.99 -31.61
C LEU A 11 -8.30 28.80 -32.80
N ALA A 12 -8.58 28.34 -34.03
CA ALA A 12 -8.22 29.08 -35.24
C ALA A 12 -8.92 30.46 -35.30
N ALA A 13 -10.21 30.54 -34.94
CA ALA A 13 -10.97 31.79 -34.90
C ALA A 13 -10.47 32.74 -33.80
N LEU A 14 -10.09 32.22 -32.63
CA LEU A 14 -9.45 33.03 -31.59
C LEU A 14 -8.07 33.52 -32.05
N GLN A 15 -7.31 32.71 -32.78
CA GLN A 15 -5.99 33.07 -33.29
C GLN A 15 -6.04 33.89 -34.58
N ASP A 16 -7.18 33.99 -35.26
CA ASP A 16 -7.33 34.80 -36.46
C ASP A 16 -7.14 36.27 -36.06
N GLY A 17 -5.89 36.73 -36.23
CA GLY A 17 -5.37 38.00 -35.75
C GLY A 17 -5.87 39.15 -36.60
N GLU A 18 -7.18 39.30 -36.70
CA GLU A 18 -7.81 40.36 -37.46
C GLU A 18 -7.26 41.71 -36.99
N ARG A 19 -6.59 42.40 -37.91
CA ARG A 19 -6.08 43.75 -37.68
C ARG A 19 -7.22 44.73 -37.91
N CYS A 20 -7.96 45.01 -36.85
CA CYS A 20 -8.80 46.18 -36.79
C CYS A 20 -8.96 46.71 -35.38
N LEU A 21 -9.09 48.03 -35.34
CA LEU A 21 -9.57 48.75 -34.18
C LEU A 21 -11.09 48.58 -34.11
N VAL A 22 -11.61 48.04 -33.04
CA VAL A 22 -13.06 47.96 -32.80
C VAL A 22 -13.54 49.03 -31.81
N TRP A 23 -12.58 49.76 -31.24
CA TRP A 23 -12.80 50.91 -30.38
C TRP A 23 -12.22 52.16 -31.02
N ALA A 24 -12.89 53.29 -30.80
CA ALA A 24 -12.44 54.62 -31.12
C ALA A 24 -12.73 55.55 -29.94
N ARG A 25 -12.14 56.75 -29.96
CA ARG A 25 -12.40 57.81 -29.00
C ARG A 25 -13.29 58.87 -29.64
N ARG A 26 -14.33 59.32 -28.96
CA ARG A 26 -15.14 60.46 -29.37
C ARG A 26 -14.34 61.75 -29.17
N ARG A 27 -14.35 62.63 -30.17
CA ARG A 27 -13.61 63.91 -30.12
C ARG A 27 -14.20 64.92 -29.14
N SER A 28 -15.51 64.85 -28.90
CA SER A 28 -16.24 65.82 -28.09
C SER A 28 -15.94 65.71 -26.59
N ASP A 29 -15.85 64.47 -26.09
CA ASP A 29 -15.80 64.18 -24.65
C ASP A 29 -14.71 63.17 -24.27
N GLY A 30 -13.99 62.61 -25.25
CA GLY A 30 -12.98 61.59 -25.02
C GLY A 30 -13.54 60.21 -24.63
N THR A 31 -14.86 60.02 -24.64
CA THR A 31 -15.48 58.73 -24.32
C THR A 31 -15.19 57.70 -25.42
N LEU A 32 -15.18 56.42 -25.04
CA LEU A 32 -14.87 55.33 -25.96
C LEU A 32 -16.13 54.89 -26.69
N TYR A 33 -16.00 54.63 -27.99
CA TYR A 33 -17.05 54.18 -28.87
C TYR A 33 -16.67 52.85 -29.49
N ARG A 34 -17.50 51.83 -29.30
CA ARG A 34 -17.34 50.50 -29.92
C ARG A 34 -18.11 50.45 -31.23
N LEU A 35 -17.45 50.01 -32.30
CA LEU A 35 -18.12 49.68 -33.55
C LEU A 35 -18.84 48.33 -33.42
N ALA A 36 -20.15 48.35 -33.69
CA ALA A 36 -20.92 47.14 -33.89
C ALA A 36 -20.69 46.58 -35.30
N ASP A 37 -20.83 45.27 -35.46
CA ASP A 37 -20.70 44.66 -36.77
C ASP A 37 -21.92 44.98 -37.64
N GLY A 38 -21.70 45.14 -38.95
CA GLY A 38 -22.70 45.60 -39.91
C GLY A 38 -22.89 47.13 -39.95
N ASP A 39 -22.39 47.86 -38.94
CA ASP A 39 -22.56 49.31 -38.84
C ASP A 39 -21.47 50.12 -39.57
N ALA A 40 -20.38 49.49 -40.01
CA ALA A 40 -19.24 50.22 -40.59
C ALA A 40 -19.65 51.10 -41.78
N ALA A 41 -20.45 50.58 -42.72
CA ALA A 41 -20.85 51.33 -43.91
C ALA A 41 -21.69 52.56 -43.55
N ARG A 42 -22.66 52.37 -42.64
CA ARG A 42 -23.58 53.41 -42.16
C ARG A 42 -22.85 54.51 -41.38
N LEU A 43 -21.88 54.13 -40.55
CA LEU A 43 -21.18 55.06 -39.66
C LEU A 43 -19.94 55.71 -40.27
N LYS A 44 -19.65 55.47 -41.56
CA LYS A 44 -18.40 55.94 -42.18
C LYS A 44 -18.22 57.46 -42.16
N ALA A 45 -19.27 58.22 -42.50
CA ALA A 45 -19.21 59.68 -42.48
C ALA A 45 -19.09 60.21 -41.04
N TRP A 46 -19.96 59.72 -40.15
CA TRP A 46 -19.97 60.08 -38.73
C TRP A 46 -18.63 59.81 -38.03
N THR A 47 -18.00 58.67 -38.33
CA THR A 47 -16.69 58.30 -37.79
C THR A 47 -15.61 59.33 -38.12
N LYS A 48 -15.59 59.84 -39.36
CA LYS A 48 -14.56 60.80 -39.79
C LYS A 48 -14.67 62.14 -39.06
N GLU A 49 -15.90 62.54 -38.74
CA GLU A 49 -16.23 63.81 -38.09
C GLU A 49 -16.07 63.73 -36.57
N HIS A 50 -16.59 62.67 -35.94
CA HIS A 50 -16.75 62.62 -34.49
C HIS A 50 -15.79 61.67 -33.77
N LEU A 51 -15.14 60.76 -34.49
CA LEU A 51 -14.25 59.77 -33.88
C LEU A 51 -12.79 60.01 -34.26
N GLU A 52 -11.92 59.50 -33.40
CA GLU A 52 -10.49 59.47 -33.58
C GLU A 52 -9.86 58.23 -32.90
N CYS A 53 -8.61 57.93 -33.21
CA CYS A 53 -7.87 56.82 -32.62
C CYS A 53 -7.67 57.04 -31.11
N PHE A 54 -8.06 56.04 -30.32
CA PHE A 54 -7.95 56.09 -28.86
C PHE A 54 -6.52 55.81 -28.35
N MET A 55 -5.63 55.32 -29.23
CA MET A 55 -4.25 55.03 -28.87
C MET A 55 -3.53 56.31 -28.37
N PRO A 56 -2.83 56.25 -27.22
CA PRO A 56 -2.25 57.44 -26.59
C PRO A 56 -1.16 58.10 -27.45
N ASP A 57 -0.31 57.31 -28.11
CA ASP A 57 0.84 57.81 -28.88
C ASP A 57 0.56 57.97 -30.39
N CYS A 58 -0.71 58.01 -30.79
CA CYS A 58 -1.09 58.11 -32.20
C CYS A 58 -0.86 59.52 -32.74
N ARG A 59 0.15 59.67 -33.60
CA ARG A 59 0.49 60.96 -34.25
C ARG A 59 -0.63 61.48 -35.16
N ASN A 60 -1.32 60.59 -35.87
CA ASN A 60 -2.44 60.95 -36.74
C ASN A 60 -3.66 60.09 -36.40
N ARG A 61 -4.53 60.65 -35.55
CA ARG A 61 -5.68 59.96 -34.97
C ARG A 61 -6.88 59.85 -35.90
N ARG A 62 -6.79 60.25 -37.16
CA ARG A 62 -7.94 60.20 -38.07
C ARG A 62 -8.29 58.74 -38.40
N LEU A 63 -9.56 58.40 -38.22
CA LEU A 63 -10.12 57.08 -38.48
C LEU A 63 -11.21 57.12 -39.56
N THR A 64 -11.36 56.02 -40.27
CA THR A 64 -12.53 55.66 -41.07
C THR A 64 -13.01 54.27 -40.68
N THR A 65 -14.18 53.85 -41.14
CA THR A 65 -14.66 52.47 -40.95
C THR A 65 -14.36 51.62 -42.18
N VAL A 66 -14.22 50.31 -41.95
CA VAL A 66 -14.04 49.28 -42.97
C VAL A 66 -15.14 48.24 -42.77
N ALA A 67 -16.05 48.15 -43.74
CA ALA A 67 -17.12 47.17 -43.75
C ALA A 67 -16.57 45.84 -44.29
N ARG A 68 -16.60 44.78 -43.47
CA ARG A 68 -16.11 43.44 -43.81
C ARG A 68 -17.11 42.34 -43.44
N HIS A 69 -18.16 42.67 -42.70
CA HIS A 69 -19.26 41.78 -42.38
C HIS A 69 -19.99 41.31 -43.67
N PRO A 70 -20.46 40.05 -43.77
CA PRO A 70 -20.47 38.99 -42.74
C PRO A 70 -19.22 38.13 -42.70
N ARG A 71 -18.24 38.36 -43.58
CA ARG A 71 -17.07 37.46 -43.69
C ARG A 71 -16.06 37.65 -42.57
N ARG A 72 -15.95 38.88 -42.06
CA ARG A 72 -15.01 39.31 -41.03
C ARG A 72 -15.63 40.43 -40.22
N ARG A 73 -15.07 40.74 -39.06
CA ARG A 73 -15.56 41.80 -38.20
C ARG A 73 -15.39 43.18 -38.84
N ASP A 74 -16.39 44.03 -38.70
CA ASP A 74 -16.26 45.44 -39.05
C ASP A 74 -15.26 46.13 -38.12
N GLY A 75 -14.55 47.14 -38.63
CA GLY A 75 -13.52 47.80 -37.86
C GLY A 75 -13.30 49.24 -38.25
N PHE A 76 -12.60 49.97 -37.39
CA PHE A 76 -11.94 51.21 -37.72
C PHE A 76 -10.58 50.95 -38.35
N SER A 77 -10.21 51.81 -39.28
CA SER A 77 -8.90 51.85 -39.92
C SER A 77 -8.41 53.28 -39.97
N HIS A 78 -7.10 53.43 -39.88
CA HIS A 78 -6.45 54.72 -40.09
C HIS A 78 -6.55 55.13 -41.56
N TYR A 79 -6.45 56.43 -41.82
CA TYR A 79 -6.24 56.93 -43.18
C TYR A 79 -4.91 56.41 -43.74
N ALA A 80 -4.76 56.38 -45.07
CA ALA A 80 -3.47 56.05 -45.68
C ALA A 80 -2.35 56.97 -45.13
N GLY A 81 -1.25 56.36 -44.71
CA GLY A 81 -0.13 57.07 -44.07
C GLY A 81 -0.38 57.54 -42.63
N ALA A 82 -1.55 57.23 -42.06
CA ALA A 82 -1.86 57.41 -40.65
C ALA A 82 -1.73 56.08 -39.88
N GLY A 83 -1.75 56.15 -38.56
CA GLY A 83 -1.43 55.00 -37.71
C GLY A 83 0.09 54.83 -37.54
N GLY A 84 0.54 53.61 -37.23
CA GLY A 84 1.94 53.31 -36.92
C GLY A 84 2.17 52.59 -35.59
N HIS A 85 1.10 52.13 -34.95
CA HIS A 85 1.20 51.24 -33.80
C HIS A 85 1.49 49.81 -34.27
N SER A 86 2.25 49.06 -33.47
CA SER A 86 2.39 47.62 -33.70
C SER A 86 1.04 46.94 -33.50
N ALA A 87 0.77 45.86 -34.23
CA ALA A 87 -0.45 45.08 -34.06
C ALA A 87 -0.59 44.57 -32.61
N GLU A 88 0.54 44.29 -31.97
CA GLU A 88 0.61 43.91 -30.57
C GLU A 88 0.13 45.04 -29.64
N GLY A 89 0.66 46.25 -29.83
CA GLY A 89 0.25 47.42 -29.05
C GLY A 89 -1.22 47.77 -29.27
N GLU A 90 -1.71 47.59 -30.50
CA GLU A 90 -3.13 47.75 -30.83
C GLU A 90 -4.01 46.74 -30.08
N ALA A 91 -3.70 45.43 -30.14
CA ALA A 91 -4.47 44.40 -29.45
C ALA A 91 -4.42 44.55 -27.92
N HIS A 92 -3.25 44.90 -27.38
CA HIS A 92 -3.06 45.17 -25.95
C HIS A 92 -3.96 46.30 -25.45
N GLN A 93 -3.98 47.44 -26.16
CA GLN A 93 -4.81 48.58 -25.78
C GLN A 93 -6.31 48.33 -25.98
N GLN A 94 -6.69 47.60 -27.03
CA GLN A 94 -8.09 47.21 -27.22
C GLN A 94 -8.59 46.27 -26.12
N ALA A 95 -7.74 45.35 -25.63
CA ALA A 95 -8.07 44.48 -24.52
C ALA A 95 -8.33 45.25 -23.21
N LYS A 96 -7.50 46.25 -22.88
CA LYS A 96 -7.71 47.13 -21.72
C LYS A 96 -9.07 47.81 -21.75
N VAL A 97 -9.38 48.43 -22.88
CA VAL A 97 -10.65 49.15 -23.08
C VAL A 97 -11.83 48.19 -23.01
N ALA A 98 -11.74 47.03 -23.66
CA ALA A 98 -12.77 46.00 -23.63
C ALA A 98 -13.07 45.52 -22.20
N LEU A 99 -12.03 45.25 -21.41
CA LEU A 99 -12.16 44.81 -20.02
C LEU A 99 -12.78 45.88 -19.14
N ARG A 100 -12.32 47.14 -19.25
CA ARG A 100 -12.93 48.25 -18.50
C ARG A 100 -14.41 48.42 -18.85
N ALA A 101 -14.76 48.44 -20.13
CA ALA A 101 -16.14 48.58 -20.56
C ALA A 101 -16.99 47.42 -20.02
N TRP A 102 -16.52 46.19 -20.15
CA TRP A 102 -17.20 45.01 -19.61
C TRP A 102 -17.43 45.10 -18.10
N VAL A 103 -16.43 45.48 -17.30
CA VAL A 103 -16.59 45.63 -15.84
C VAL A 103 -17.59 46.74 -15.51
N GLN A 104 -17.53 47.87 -16.22
CA GLN A 104 -18.47 48.97 -16.00
C GLN A 104 -19.92 48.55 -16.32
N ASP A 105 -20.12 47.84 -17.44
CA ASP A 105 -21.45 47.39 -17.87
C ASP A 105 -22.03 46.32 -16.94
N THR A 106 -21.20 45.40 -16.45
CA THR A 106 -21.66 44.26 -15.63
C THR A 106 -21.70 44.54 -14.13
N LEU A 107 -20.78 45.34 -13.62
CA LEU A 107 -20.57 45.55 -12.18
C LEU A 107 -20.70 47.01 -11.73
N GLY A 108 -20.79 47.97 -12.66
CA GLY A 108 -20.88 49.39 -12.31
C GLY A 108 -22.08 49.75 -11.45
N GLY A 109 -23.22 49.07 -11.66
CA GLY A 109 -24.42 49.22 -10.82
C GLY A 109 -24.25 48.75 -9.37
N HIS A 110 -23.19 47.99 -9.08
CA HIS A 110 -22.85 47.50 -7.74
C HIS A 110 -21.78 48.37 -7.05
N GLY A 111 -21.46 49.54 -7.60
CA GLY A 111 -20.42 50.44 -7.06
C GLY A 111 -18.99 49.97 -7.31
N VAL A 112 -18.81 48.94 -8.14
CA VAL A 112 -17.47 48.48 -8.57
C VAL A 112 -16.93 49.46 -9.62
N SER A 113 -15.69 49.89 -9.44
CA SER A 113 -15.01 50.82 -10.35
C SER A 113 -13.88 50.12 -11.11
N ALA A 114 -13.67 50.50 -12.37
CA ALA A 114 -12.58 50.01 -13.21
C ALA A 114 -11.82 51.19 -13.85
N VAL A 115 -10.51 51.25 -13.61
CA VAL A 115 -9.63 52.34 -14.03
C VAL A 115 -8.46 51.76 -14.84
N LEU A 116 -8.17 52.36 -16.00
CA LEU A 116 -7.02 51.97 -16.82
C LEU A 116 -5.74 52.58 -16.25
N GLU A 117 -4.63 51.86 -16.34
CA GLU A 117 -3.29 52.34 -15.96
C GLU A 117 -3.24 52.91 -14.53
N GLN A 118 -3.99 52.32 -13.60
CA GLN A 118 -4.00 52.78 -12.21
C GLN A 118 -2.78 52.23 -11.49
N ALA A 119 -1.98 53.15 -10.92
CA ALA A 119 -0.89 52.78 -10.04
C ALA A 119 -1.40 52.12 -8.76
N SER A 120 -0.67 51.13 -8.27
CA SER A 120 -0.88 50.54 -6.96
C SER A 120 -0.66 51.58 -5.85
N ALA A 121 -1.07 51.27 -4.62
CA ALA A 121 -1.04 52.23 -3.50
C ALA A 121 0.37 52.79 -3.23
N ASP A 122 1.40 51.94 -3.36
CA ASP A 122 2.82 52.29 -3.21
C ASP A 122 3.46 52.80 -4.53
N ARG A 123 2.70 52.83 -5.63
CA ARG A 123 3.13 53.17 -6.99
C ARG A 123 4.25 52.28 -7.55
N SER A 124 4.50 51.11 -6.97
CA SER A 124 5.49 50.14 -7.46
C SER A 124 5.03 49.41 -8.72
N ARG A 125 3.71 49.39 -8.96
CA ARG A 125 3.06 48.79 -10.12
C ARG A 125 2.01 49.71 -10.72
N VAL A 126 1.72 49.49 -12.01
CA VAL A 126 0.62 50.11 -12.73
C VAL A 126 -0.15 48.97 -13.36
N ALA A 127 -1.38 48.76 -12.90
CA ALA A 127 -2.25 47.74 -13.45
C ALA A 127 -2.81 48.22 -14.78
N ASP A 128 -2.82 47.32 -15.77
CA ASP A 128 -3.47 47.57 -17.05
C ASP A 128 -4.95 47.95 -16.87
N VAL A 129 -5.66 47.22 -16.02
CA VAL A 129 -6.98 47.60 -15.48
C VAL A 129 -7.01 47.28 -13.98
N MET A 130 -7.19 48.30 -13.14
CA MET A 130 -7.46 48.11 -11.71
C MET A 130 -8.96 48.14 -11.47
N VAL A 131 -9.47 47.09 -10.83
CA VAL A 131 -10.87 46.97 -10.40
C VAL A 131 -10.93 47.10 -8.89
N THR A 132 -11.76 48.01 -8.38
CA THR A 132 -11.91 48.26 -6.94
C THR A 132 -13.37 48.09 -6.52
N TRP A 133 -13.60 47.25 -5.52
CA TRP A 133 -14.91 47.01 -4.90
C TRP A 133 -15.22 48.09 -3.84
N PRO A 134 -16.51 48.30 -3.48
CA PRO A 134 -16.89 49.25 -2.43
C PRO A 134 -16.24 49.00 -1.07
N ASP A 135 -15.86 47.75 -0.78
CA ASP A 135 -15.19 47.36 0.47
C ASP A 135 -13.66 47.57 0.41
N GLY A 136 -13.14 48.13 -0.67
CA GLY A 136 -11.72 48.44 -0.86
C GLY A 136 -10.88 47.27 -1.39
N ARG A 137 -11.44 46.07 -1.58
CA ARG A 137 -10.71 44.98 -2.24
C ARG A 137 -10.41 45.35 -3.69
N GLN A 138 -9.27 44.88 -4.20
CA GLN A 138 -8.77 45.23 -5.52
C GLN A 138 -8.35 44.01 -6.33
N VAL A 139 -8.62 44.06 -7.63
CA VAL A 139 -8.11 43.12 -8.64
C VAL A 139 -7.33 43.90 -9.69
N ALA A 140 -6.07 43.54 -9.92
CA ALA A 140 -5.28 44.00 -11.04
C ALA A 140 -5.44 43.00 -12.21
N ILE A 141 -6.09 43.42 -13.28
CA ILE A 141 -6.17 42.63 -14.52
C ILE A 141 -5.03 43.07 -15.43
N GLU A 142 -4.08 42.17 -15.67
CA GLU A 142 -2.88 42.39 -16.48
C GLU A 142 -3.03 41.72 -17.84
N VAL A 143 -2.92 42.50 -18.92
CA VAL A 143 -2.92 41.99 -20.29
C VAL A 143 -1.46 41.84 -20.71
N GLN A 144 -1.08 40.70 -21.30
CA GLN A 144 0.31 40.48 -21.67
C GLN A 144 0.42 39.91 -23.08
N TYR A 145 0.78 40.76 -24.04
CA TYR A 145 1.15 40.32 -25.38
C TYR A 145 2.66 40.15 -25.57
N ALA A 146 3.46 41.04 -24.97
CA ALA A 146 4.91 40.96 -25.10
C ALA A 146 5.45 39.72 -24.38
N ALA A 147 6.59 39.20 -24.83
CA ALA A 147 7.26 38.11 -24.14
C ALA A 147 7.51 38.48 -22.66
N LEU A 148 7.16 37.56 -21.76
CA LEU A 148 7.28 37.72 -20.31
C LEU A 148 8.02 36.49 -19.78
N THR A 149 9.14 36.70 -19.09
CA THR A 149 9.85 35.57 -18.47
C THR A 149 9.14 35.12 -17.18
N VAL A 150 9.45 33.91 -16.72
CA VAL A 150 8.92 33.38 -15.45
C VAL A 150 9.28 34.30 -14.29
N GLU A 151 10.51 34.80 -14.23
CA GLU A 151 11.01 35.67 -13.17
C GLU A 151 10.29 37.02 -13.17
N GLN A 152 10.11 37.62 -14.34
CA GLN A 152 9.39 38.89 -14.48
C GLN A 152 7.92 38.74 -14.07
N TRP A 153 7.28 37.67 -14.50
CA TRP A 153 5.91 37.35 -14.10
C TRP A 153 5.80 37.16 -12.59
N ARG A 154 6.65 36.30 -11.98
CA ARG A 154 6.67 36.06 -10.53
C ARG A 154 6.86 37.36 -9.75
N GLN A 155 7.84 38.18 -10.14
CA GLN A 155 8.10 39.46 -9.49
C GLN A 155 6.91 40.42 -9.56
N ARG A 156 6.17 40.45 -10.68
CA ARG A 156 4.96 41.27 -10.81
C ARG A 156 3.80 40.71 -10.01
N HIS A 157 3.57 39.41 -10.07
CA HIS A 157 2.49 38.73 -9.37
C HIS A 157 2.64 38.84 -7.84
N GLU A 158 3.83 38.53 -7.33
CA GLU A 158 4.17 38.64 -5.90
C GLU A 158 4.03 40.07 -5.39
N SER A 159 4.41 41.06 -6.21
CA SER A 159 4.26 42.47 -5.86
C SER A 159 2.80 42.89 -5.69
N TYR A 160 1.85 42.37 -6.46
CA TYR A 160 0.43 42.60 -6.21
C TYR A 160 -0.06 41.86 -4.97
N TRP A 161 0.35 40.60 -4.80
CA TRP A 161 -0.05 39.78 -3.65
C TRP A 161 0.37 40.42 -2.32
N GLN A 162 1.60 40.93 -2.22
CA GLN A 162 2.10 41.65 -1.04
C GLN A 162 1.31 42.92 -0.70
N GLN A 163 0.62 43.49 -1.70
CA GLN A 163 -0.22 44.67 -1.54
C GLN A 163 -1.69 44.32 -1.28
N GLY A 164 -2.03 43.04 -1.13
CA GLY A 164 -3.42 42.58 -1.00
C GLY A 164 -4.24 42.76 -2.27
N VAL A 165 -3.60 42.88 -3.43
CA VAL A 165 -4.25 43.01 -4.74
C VAL A 165 -4.25 41.65 -5.43
N THR A 166 -5.43 41.15 -5.80
CA THR A 166 -5.55 39.91 -6.57
C THR A 166 -5.12 40.17 -8.02
N ALA A 167 -4.12 39.46 -8.52
CA ALA A 167 -3.66 39.63 -9.90
C ALA A 167 -4.29 38.58 -10.85
N VAL A 168 -4.99 39.04 -11.88
CA VAL A 168 -5.53 38.22 -12.98
C VAL A 168 -4.72 38.47 -14.24
N TRP A 169 -4.14 37.42 -14.82
CA TRP A 169 -3.31 37.51 -16.02
C TRP A 169 -4.07 37.03 -17.25
N LEU A 170 -4.11 37.87 -18.30
CA LEU A 170 -4.71 37.58 -19.59
C LEU A 170 -3.64 37.65 -20.68
N LEU A 171 -3.21 36.49 -21.17
CA LEU A 171 -2.19 36.40 -22.20
C LEU A 171 -2.76 36.77 -23.58
N GLY A 172 -1.93 37.35 -24.45
CA GLY A 172 -2.33 37.70 -25.81
C GLY A 172 -2.65 36.46 -26.65
N HIS A 173 -3.78 36.49 -27.38
CA HIS A 173 -4.13 35.44 -28.34
C HIS A 173 -3.15 35.33 -29.53
N ALA A 174 -2.36 36.37 -29.76
CA ALA A 174 -1.33 36.43 -30.79
C ALA A 174 0.07 36.45 -30.16
N GLY A 175 1.06 35.96 -30.90
CA GLY A 175 2.47 35.98 -30.49
C GLY A 175 2.91 34.69 -29.77
N GLY A 176 3.88 34.83 -28.87
CA GLY A 176 4.57 33.68 -28.24
C GLY A 176 3.74 32.93 -27.19
N HIS A 177 2.68 33.55 -26.67
CA HIS A 177 1.88 33.01 -25.56
C HIS A 177 0.81 32.02 -26.00
N LEU A 178 0.31 32.08 -27.24
CA LEU A 178 -0.68 31.12 -27.75
C LEU A 178 -0.15 30.45 -29.02
N ARG A 179 0.48 29.30 -28.85
CA ARG A 179 1.11 28.55 -29.96
C ARG A 179 0.40 27.22 -30.18
N ALA A 180 0.24 26.84 -31.45
CA ALA A 180 -0.14 25.47 -31.78
C ALA A 180 0.97 24.50 -31.34
N PRO A 181 0.63 23.29 -30.85
CA PRO A 181 1.61 22.27 -30.53
C PRO A 181 2.41 21.88 -31.77
N ARG A 182 3.73 21.73 -31.61
CA ARG A 182 4.57 21.14 -32.66
C ARG A 182 4.14 19.69 -32.88
N ARG A 183 3.84 19.34 -34.13
CA ARG A 183 3.51 17.98 -34.54
C ARG A 183 4.74 17.09 -34.41
N ARG A 184 4.62 15.98 -33.68
CA ARG A 184 5.63 14.91 -33.69
C ARG A 184 5.34 13.97 -34.88
N SER A 185 6.37 13.30 -35.41
CA SER A 185 6.24 12.51 -36.65
C SER A 185 5.19 11.40 -36.58
N TRP A 186 4.94 10.86 -35.39
CA TRP A 186 3.95 9.81 -35.14
C TRP A 186 2.53 10.33 -34.81
N GLU A 187 2.32 11.64 -34.72
CA GLU A 187 1.03 12.20 -34.30
C GLU A 187 0.14 12.53 -35.50
N GLN A 188 -1.12 12.10 -35.39
CA GLN A 188 -2.15 12.46 -36.35
C GLN A 188 -2.66 13.88 -36.09
N GLU A 189 -2.99 14.62 -37.14
CA GLU A 189 -3.47 16.00 -37.05
C GLU A 189 -4.71 16.15 -36.14
N GLU A 190 -5.64 15.19 -36.20
CA GLU A 190 -6.82 15.13 -35.34
C GLU A 190 -6.48 15.14 -33.84
N THR A 191 -5.33 14.57 -33.45
CA THR A 191 -4.92 14.54 -32.03
C THR A 191 -4.42 15.89 -31.53
N LEU A 192 -3.98 16.77 -32.43
CA LEU A 192 -3.45 18.10 -32.12
C LEU A 192 -4.53 19.18 -32.23
N ALA A 193 -5.61 18.88 -32.94
CA ALA A 193 -6.71 19.80 -33.17
C ALA A 193 -7.30 20.28 -31.83
N GLY A 194 -7.43 21.60 -31.66
CA GLY A 194 -7.94 22.23 -30.44
C GLY A 194 -6.97 22.20 -29.23
N ARG A 195 -5.70 21.81 -29.42
CA ARG A 195 -4.67 21.86 -28.38
C ARG A 195 -3.76 23.06 -28.54
N VAL A 196 -3.19 23.51 -27.42
CA VAL A 196 -2.18 24.57 -27.36
C VAL A 196 -0.88 24.06 -26.76
N ALA A 197 0.24 24.64 -27.18
CA ALA A 197 1.55 24.38 -26.61
C ALA A 197 1.74 25.19 -25.32
N LEU A 198 2.14 24.51 -24.24
CA LEU A 198 2.51 25.13 -22.98
C LEU A 198 4.03 25.31 -22.92
N GLY A 199 4.48 26.51 -22.51
CA GLY A 199 5.89 26.81 -22.27
C GLY A 199 6.15 27.05 -20.78
N ASP A 200 7.37 27.45 -20.45
CA ASP A 200 7.82 27.58 -19.05
C ASP A 200 6.98 28.57 -18.24
N LEU A 201 6.58 29.69 -18.84
CA LEU A 201 5.66 30.65 -18.21
C LEU A 201 4.32 29.99 -17.84
N HIS A 202 3.73 29.22 -18.76
CA HIS A 202 2.44 28.55 -18.52
C HIS A 202 2.55 27.50 -17.42
N ALA A 203 3.65 26.73 -17.42
CA ALA A 203 3.93 25.75 -16.39
C ALA A 203 4.05 26.43 -15.01
N ALA A 204 4.83 27.52 -14.92
CA ALA A 204 5.02 28.26 -13.68
C ALA A 204 3.72 28.89 -13.14
N MET A 205 2.86 29.42 -14.01
CA MET A 205 1.53 29.92 -13.63
C MET A 205 0.63 28.80 -13.10
N THR A 206 0.63 27.64 -13.77
CA THR A 206 -0.18 26.48 -13.36
C THR A 206 0.30 25.91 -12.03
N GLU A 207 1.61 25.84 -11.82
CA GLU A 207 2.24 25.40 -10.56
C GLU A 207 1.86 26.33 -9.40
N ALA A 208 1.76 27.64 -9.66
CA ALA A 208 1.26 28.62 -8.69
C ALA A 208 -0.27 28.56 -8.48
N GLY A 209 -0.97 27.62 -9.11
CA GLY A 209 -2.43 27.45 -8.99
C GLY A 209 -3.24 28.50 -9.74
N LEU A 210 -2.63 29.27 -10.65
CA LEU A 210 -3.34 30.26 -11.45
C LEU A 210 -3.96 29.65 -12.70
N PRO A 211 -5.16 30.09 -13.12
CA PRO A 211 -5.72 29.70 -14.39
C PRO A 211 -4.92 30.31 -15.55
N LEU A 212 -4.77 29.55 -16.64
CA LEU A 212 -4.23 30.06 -17.89
C LEU A 212 -5.38 30.65 -18.72
N LEU A 213 -5.30 31.96 -18.94
CA LEU A 213 -6.32 32.74 -19.64
C LEU A 213 -5.67 33.51 -20.79
N TRP A 214 -6.38 33.57 -21.92
CA TRP A 214 -6.01 34.37 -23.09
C TRP A 214 -7.14 35.33 -23.43
N ILE A 215 -6.81 36.46 -24.04
CA ILE A 215 -7.80 37.42 -24.52
C ILE A 215 -7.61 37.72 -26.00
N ASN A 216 -8.72 37.68 -26.74
CA ASN A 216 -8.81 38.29 -28.05
C ASN A 216 -9.85 39.42 -28.02
N PRO A 217 -9.42 40.70 -28.08
CA PRO A 217 -10.31 41.85 -27.99
C PRO A 217 -11.18 42.06 -29.24
N VAL A 218 -10.83 41.42 -30.35
CA VAL A 218 -11.58 41.51 -31.62
C VAL A 218 -12.48 40.31 -31.85
N TRP A 219 -12.24 39.17 -31.21
CA TRP A 219 -13.06 37.96 -31.34
C TRP A 219 -14.43 38.12 -30.70
N GLY A 220 -15.50 37.84 -31.46
CA GLY A 220 -16.84 37.71 -30.89
C GLY A 220 -18.07 37.97 -31.76
N GLU A 221 -18.04 37.79 -33.09
CA GLU A 221 -19.28 37.58 -33.87
C GLU A 221 -19.05 36.57 -34.98
N GLY A 222 -19.69 35.40 -34.88
CA GLY A 222 -19.54 34.32 -35.84
C GLY A 222 -20.52 33.17 -35.59
N ALA A 223 -21.60 33.16 -36.37
CA ALA A 223 -22.55 32.06 -36.66
C ALA A 223 -23.88 31.92 -35.87
N GLY A 224 -24.26 32.85 -34.99
CA GLY A 224 -25.61 32.82 -34.38
C GLY A 224 -26.28 34.19 -34.35
N GLU A 225 -27.45 34.34 -35.00
CA GLU A 225 -28.22 35.59 -35.16
C GLU A 225 -28.70 36.27 -33.85
N SER A 226 -28.38 35.72 -32.69
CA SER A 226 -28.91 36.17 -31.40
C SER A 226 -27.87 36.31 -30.26
N ALA A 227 -26.58 36.11 -30.54
CA ALA A 227 -25.53 36.32 -29.54
C ALA A 227 -24.96 37.74 -29.70
N GLY A 228 -25.12 38.56 -28.66
CA GLY A 228 -24.72 39.96 -28.66
C GLY A 228 -23.22 40.18 -28.85
N LYS A 229 -22.90 41.45 -29.11
CA LYS A 229 -21.57 42.04 -29.32
C LYS A 229 -20.61 41.65 -28.20
N GLU A 230 -19.81 40.62 -28.34
CA GLU A 230 -18.98 40.15 -27.21
C GLU A 230 -17.49 40.15 -27.55
N VAL A 231 -16.68 40.28 -26.50
CA VAL A 231 -15.22 40.06 -26.53
C VAL A 231 -15.03 38.67 -25.97
N GLY A 232 -14.07 37.88 -26.43
CA GLY A 232 -13.92 36.53 -25.90
C GLY A 232 -12.62 36.28 -25.13
N ILE A 233 -12.73 35.38 -24.16
CA ILE A 233 -11.63 34.89 -23.31
C ILE A 233 -11.38 33.42 -23.63
N GLY A 234 -10.15 33.11 -24.03
CA GLY A 234 -9.65 31.74 -24.07
C GLY A 234 -9.34 31.25 -22.66
N THR A 235 -9.80 30.05 -22.29
CA THR A 235 -9.40 29.33 -21.08
C THR A 235 -8.79 28.00 -21.49
N VAL A 236 -7.71 27.57 -20.84
CA VAL A 236 -7.15 26.25 -21.10
C VAL A 236 -7.38 25.32 -19.92
N ALA A 237 -7.89 24.13 -20.23
CA ALA A 237 -7.93 23.02 -19.30
C ALA A 237 -6.58 22.30 -19.38
N VAL A 238 -5.68 22.56 -18.41
CA VAL A 238 -4.48 21.74 -18.26
C VAL A 238 -4.91 20.43 -17.61
N THR A 239 -5.20 19.43 -18.43
CA THR A 239 -5.35 18.07 -17.93
C THR A 239 -3.96 17.55 -17.61
N THR A 240 -3.51 17.73 -16.36
CA THR A 240 -2.41 16.97 -15.78
C THR A 240 -2.87 15.54 -15.53
N THR A 241 -3.43 14.87 -16.54
CA THR A 241 -3.56 13.43 -16.45
C THR A 241 -2.13 12.92 -16.60
N PRO A 242 -1.48 12.37 -15.56
CA PRO A 242 -0.28 11.60 -15.80
C PRO A 242 -0.69 10.57 -16.85
N HIS A 243 -0.06 10.62 -18.02
CA HIS A 243 -0.20 9.57 -19.00
C HIS A 243 0.27 8.30 -18.29
N ARG A 244 -0.67 7.56 -17.68
CA ARG A 244 -0.47 6.13 -17.49
C ARG A 244 -0.31 5.63 -18.91
N ALA A 245 0.94 5.35 -19.29
CA ALA A 245 1.20 4.46 -20.40
C ALA A 245 0.25 3.28 -20.19
N ARG A 246 -0.74 3.14 -21.06
CA ARG A 246 -1.60 1.96 -21.07
C ARG A 246 -0.65 0.79 -21.29
N HIS A 247 -0.43 0.01 -20.24
CA HIS A 247 0.31 -1.25 -20.30
C HIS A 247 -0.51 -2.37 -20.99
N ASP A 248 -1.46 -1.99 -21.86
CA ASP A 248 -2.35 -2.92 -22.55
C ASP A 248 -1.85 -3.26 -23.97
N SER A 249 -0.66 -2.79 -24.38
CA SER A 249 0.07 -3.41 -25.50
C SER A 249 0.95 -4.55 -24.97
N TYR A 250 0.30 -5.56 -24.39
CA TYR A 250 0.86 -6.90 -24.27
C TYR A 250 0.67 -7.60 -25.61
N GLY A 251 1.63 -7.38 -26.50
CA GLY A 251 1.73 -8.01 -27.80
C GLY A 251 3.07 -7.62 -28.41
N ASP A 252 3.90 -8.62 -28.72
CA ASP A 252 5.04 -8.53 -29.65
C ASP A 252 6.45 -8.26 -29.08
N ALA A 253 6.70 -8.31 -27.77
CA ALA A 253 8.09 -8.12 -27.26
C ALA A 253 8.57 -9.09 -26.15
N TRP A 254 7.87 -10.21 -25.90
CA TRP A 254 8.23 -11.13 -24.80
C TRP A 254 8.77 -12.50 -25.24
N GLU A 255 9.03 -12.74 -26.53
CA GLU A 255 9.45 -14.07 -27.01
C GLU A 255 10.97 -14.34 -27.08
N GLU A 256 11.87 -13.37 -26.82
CA GLU A 256 13.31 -13.58 -27.12
C GLU A 256 14.30 -13.59 -25.95
N THR A 257 13.88 -13.65 -24.67
CA THR A 257 14.85 -13.62 -23.54
C THR A 257 14.57 -14.59 -22.38
N TRP A 258 13.85 -15.69 -22.61
CA TRP A 258 13.51 -16.67 -21.56
C TRP A 258 14.17 -18.05 -21.67
N GLU A 259 15.09 -18.29 -22.62
CA GLU A 259 15.71 -19.62 -22.80
C GLU A 259 17.05 -19.86 -22.06
N GLU A 260 17.68 -18.89 -21.39
CA GLU A 260 19.05 -19.09 -20.87
C GLU A 260 19.23 -19.08 -19.34
N THR A 261 18.20 -19.37 -18.51
CA THR A 261 18.43 -19.37 -17.04
C THR A 261 17.64 -20.38 -16.21
N TRP A 262 17.30 -21.54 -16.78
CA TRP A 262 16.53 -22.58 -16.06
C TRP A 262 17.21 -23.96 -15.94
N GLU A 263 18.52 -24.08 -16.18
CA GLU A 263 19.18 -25.39 -16.27
C GLU A 263 19.93 -25.92 -15.03
N GLU A 264 19.96 -25.25 -13.86
CA GLU A 264 20.92 -25.69 -12.81
C GLU A 264 20.44 -25.94 -11.37
N THR A 265 19.15 -26.06 -11.05
CA THR A 265 18.75 -26.46 -9.66
C THR A 265 17.50 -27.34 -9.59
N TRP A 266 17.52 -28.50 -10.24
CA TRP A 266 16.66 -29.63 -9.87
C TRP A 266 17.55 -30.85 -9.67
N ASP A 267 18.07 -30.98 -8.45
CA ASP A 267 18.72 -32.19 -7.95
C ASP A 267 17.69 -33.00 -7.15
N ASP A 268 17.81 -34.32 -7.27
CA ASP A 268 16.72 -35.28 -7.22
C ASP A 268 16.08 -35.50 -5.83
N GLY A 269 14.74 -35.49 -5.80
CA GLY A 269 13.94 -35.78 -4.61
C GLY A 269 12.54 -36.26 -4.97
N GLU A 270 12.47 -37.54 -5.33
CA GLU A 270 11.30 -38.30 -5.76
C GLU A 270 10.11 -38.29 -4.78
N ALA A 271 8.90 -38.35 -5.36
CA ALA A 271 7.61 -38.73 -4.75
C ALA A 271 6.80 -37.65 -3.98
N ASP A 272 6.08 -36.81 -4.72
CA ASP A 272 4.63 -36.59 -4.50
C ASP A 272 4.02 -35.80 -5.67
N ARG A 273 3.54 -36.52 -6.69
CA ARG A 273 3.06 -35.96 -7.97
C ARG A 273 1.55 -36.05 -8.19
N GLU A 274 0.75 -36.27 -7.15
CA GLU A 274 -0.72 -36.28 -7.26
C GLU A 274 -1.37 -35.33 -6.26
N ASN A 275 -1.30 -34.03 -6.54
CA ASN A 275 -2.43 -33.14 -6.26
C ASN A 275 -2.23 -31.83 -7.02
N GLY A 276 -3.20 -31.48 -7.87
CA GLY A 276 -3.24 -30.28 -8.69
C GLY A 276 -3.26 -28.99 -7.86
N GLY A 277 -2.09 -28.60 -7.36
CA GLY A 277 -1.85 -27.32 -6.73
C GLY A 277 -1.88 -26.22 -7.78
N ARG A 278 -2.97 -25.45 -7.80
CA ARG A 278 -3.01 -24.12 -8.44
C ARG A 278 -1.77 -23.35 -7.99
N ALA A 279 -0.84 -23.14 -8.92
CA ALA A 279 0.27 -22.23 -8.74
C ALA A 279 -0.30 -20.88 -8.29
N ALA A 280 0.01 -20.51 -7.05
CA ALA A 280 -0.23 -19.18 -6.54
C ALA A 280 0.69 -18.25 -7.33
N TRP A 281 0.15 -17.66 -8.41
CA TRP A 281 0.75 -16.54 -9.10
C TRP A 281 0.91 -15.43 -8.06
N LYS A 282 2.09 -15.35 -7.46
CA LYS A 282 2.50 -14.17 -6.70
C LYS A 282 2.56 -13.05 -7.72
N SER A 283 1.49 -12.26 -7.79
CA SER A 283 1.56 -10.94 -8.39
C SER A 283 2.63 -10.20 -7.62
N HIS A 284 3.85 -10.19 -8.15
CA HIS A 284 4.83 -9.22 -7.73
C HIS A 284 4.17 -7.86 -7.99
N ASP A 285 3.77 -7.20 -6.90
CA ASP A 285 3.44 -5.78 -6.88
C ASP A 285 4.71 -5.02 -7.25
N LEU A 286 5.07 -5.07 -8.53
CA LEU A 286 5.90 -4.09 -9.18
C LEU A 286 5.06 -2.82 -9.18
N VAL A 287 5.13 -2.09 -8.06
CA VAL A 287 4.89 -0.64 -8.04
C VAL A 287 6.01 -0.04 -8.89
N ALA A 288 5.91 -0.21 -10.21
CA ALA A 288 6.69 0.55 -11.15
C ALA A 288 6.32 1.99 -10.89
N LYS A 289 7.25 2.75 -10.29
CA LYS A 289 7.18 4.20 -10.28
C LYS A 289 7.09 4.62 -11.74
N VAL A 290 5.89 4.93 -12.20
CA VAL A 290 5.66 5.56 -13.48
C VAL A 290 6.53 6.81 -13.46
N PRO A 291 7.59 6.91 -14.28
CA PRO A 291 8.37 8.13 -14.35
C PRO A 291 7.38 9.27 -14.64
N PRO A 292 7.52 10.45 -14.02
CA PRO A 292 6.64 11.57 -14.32
C PRO A 292 6.63 11.72 -15.84
N GLY A 293 5.44 11.57 -16.43
CA GLY A 293 5.30 11.59 -17.88
C GLY A 293 5.97 12.85 -18.44
N PRO A 294 6.53 12.79 -19.66
CA PRO A 294 7.09 13.98 -20.32
C PRO A 294 6.08 15.13 -20.17
N GLY A 295 6.59 16.28 -19.75
CA GLY A 295 5.82 17.37 -19.16
C GLY A 295 4.50 17.69 -19.88
N THR A 296 3.59 18.33 -19.17
CA THR A 296 2.35 18.90 -19.71
C THR A 296 2.64 20.01 -20.72
N GLU A 297 3.29 19.68 -21.84
CA GLU A 297 3.64 20.56 -22.96
C GLU A 297 2.41 20.96 -23.76
N ARG A 298 1.24 20.36 -23.46
CA ARG A 298 0.01 20.56 -24.22
C ARG A 298 -1.20 20.56 -23.33
N ALA A 299 -2.18 21.35 -23.70
CA ALA A 299 -3.46 21.40 -23.02
C ALA A 299 -4.60 21.71 -23.99
N VAL A 300 -5.82 21.42 -23.54
CA VAL A 300 -7.04 21.58 -24.34
C VAL A 300 -7.53 23.02 -24.24
N PHE A 301 -7.75 23.65 -25.38
CA PHE A 301 -8.21 25.02 -25.45
C PHE A 301 -9.74 25.10 -25.46
N HIS A 302 -10.26 26.01 -24.66
CA HIS A 302 -11.66 26.41 -24.61
C HIS A 302 -11.75 27.92 -24.80
N ALA A 303 -12.86 28.41 -25.31
CA ALA A 303 -13.09 29.82 -25.39
C ALA A 303 -14.51 30.13 -24.90
N ASP A 304 -14.59 31.10 -23.99
CA ASP A 304 -15.80 31.58 -23.38
C ASP A 304 -15.99 33.06 -23.76
N PRO A 305 -17.21 33.53 -24.06
CA PRO A 305 -17.43 34.95 -24.20
C PRO A 305 -17.22 35.66 -22.87
N LEU A 306 -16.65 36.87 -22.92
CA LEU A 306 -16.38 37.71 -21.75
C LEU A 306 -17.67 38.03 -20.97
N SER A 307 -18.80 38.19 -21.66
CA SER A 307 -20.12 38.42 -21.03
C SER A 307 -20.57 37.27 -20.12
N ALA A 308 -20.16 36.03 -20.42
CA ALA A 308 -20.50 34.85 -19.63
C ALA A 308 -19.52 34.62 -18.47
N CYS A 309 -18.44 35.40 -18.42
CA CYS A 309 -17.49 35.41 -17.32
C CYS A 309 -18.04 36.24 -16.15
N SER A 310 -17.55 35.96 -14.95
CA SER A 310 -17.83 36.74 -13.76
C SER A 310 -16.53 37.16 -13.09
N LEU A 311 -16.43 38.42 -12.68
CA LEU A 311 -15.31 38.93 -11.90
C LEU A 311 -15.74 39.09 -10.44
N THR A 312 -14.97 38.51 -9.53
CA THR A 312 -15.11 38.68 -8.08
C THR A 312 -13.78 39.21 -7.50
N PRO A 313 -13.75 39.64 -6.23
CA PRO A 313 -12.50 40.04 -5.57
C PRO A 313 -11.43 38.94 -5.56
N GLU A 314 -11.85 37.68 -5.65
CA GLU A 314 -10.99 36.49 -5.70
C GLU A 314 -10.45 36.21 -7.11
N GLY A 315 -10.99 36.85 -8.15
CA GLY A 315 -10.46 36.79 -9.51
C GLY A 315 -11.52 36.63 -10.60
N LEU A 316 -11.06 36.24 -11.79
CA LEU A 316 -11.90 36.06 -12.97
C LEU A 316 -12.30 34.60 -13.14
N HIS A 317 -13.61 34.35 -13.22
CA HIS A 317 -14.18 33.01 -13.40
C HIS A 317 -14.88 32.90 -14.75
N THR A 318 -14.38 32.01 -15.60
CA THR A 318 -15.03 31.66 -16.88
C THR A 318 -16.01 30.49 -16.69
N PRO A 319 -17.04 30.33 -17.55
CA PRO A 319 -17.89 29.14 -17.56
C PRO A 319 -17.09 27.84 -17.61
N THR A 320 -16.05 27.78 -18.44
CA THR A 320 -15.15 26.61 -18.52
C THR A 320 -14.44 26.38 -17.19
N LEU A 321 -13.86 27.42 -16.57
CA LEU A 321 -13.15 27.29 -15.30
C LEU A 321 -14.07 26.77 -14.19
N ARG A 322 -15.30 27.30 -14.09
CA ARG A 322 -16.30 26.82 -13.12
C ARG A 322 -16.64 25.34 -13.33
N LYS A 323 -16.83 24.93 -14.58
CA LYS A 323 -17.08 23.51 -14.93
C LYS A 323 -15.90 22.62 -14.56
N LEU A 324 -14.67 23.06 -14.83
CA LEU A 324 -13.46 22.33 -14.46
C LEU A 324 -13.31 22.20 -12.94
N GLN A 325 -13.54 23.28 -12.19
CA GLN A 325 -13.53 23.28 -10.73
C GLN A 325 -14.58 22.33 -10.15
N ALA A 326 -15.82 22.38 -10.66
CA ALA A 326 -16.89 21.46 -10.25
C ALA A 326 -16.54 20.00 -10.55
N THR A 327 -15.95 19.74 -11.73
CA THR A 327 -15.49 18.40 -12.12
C THR A 327 -14.34 17.92 -11.24
N ALA A 328 -13.40 18.80 -10.88
CA ALA A 328 -12.30 18.48 -9.98
C ALA A 328 -12.80 18.11 -8.57
N LEU A 329 -13.79 18.85 -8.04
CA LEU A 329 -14.45 18.52 -6.77
C LEU A 329 -15.17 17.16 -6.82
N GLN A 330 -15.91 16.90 -7.91
CA GLN A 330 -16.55 15.59 -8.11
C GLN A 330 -15.51 14.46 -8.18
N LEU A 331 -14.42 14.66 -8.91
CA LEU A 331 -13.33 13.67 -9.01
C LEU A 331 -12.64 13.44 -7.66
N ALA A 332 -12.41 14.50 -6.88
CA ALA A 332 -11.86 14.39 -5.52
C ALA A 332 -12.79 13.60 -4.58
N ALA A 333 -14.11 13.80 -4.69
CA ALA A 333 -15.10 13.03 -3.94
C ALA A 333 -15.08 11.55 -4.34
N VAL A 334 -15.06 11.25 -5.64
CA VAL A 334 -14.95 9.86 -6.16
C VAL A 334 -13.65 9.19 -5.70
N ASN A 335 -12.51 9.89 -5.78
CA ASN A 335 -11.23 9.35 -5.32
C ASN A 335 -11.21 9.09 -3.81
N THR A 336 -11.88 9.94 -3.02
CA THR A 336 -12.03 9.73 -1.59
C THR A 336 -12.91 8.53 -1.28
N ALA A 337 -14.02 8.35 -2.00
CA ALA A 337 -14.86 7.16 -1.88
C ALA A 337 -14.10 5.88 -2.27
N ARG A 338 -13.29 5.93 -3.34
CA ARG A 338 -12.45 4.81 -3.75
C ARG A 338 -11.43 4.43 -2.67
N ARG A 339 -10.72 5.40 -2.09
CA ARG A 339 -9.77 5.13 -0.99
C ARG A 339 -10.45 4.46 0.21
N ARG A 340 -11.66 4.90 0.59
CA ARG A 340 -12.42 4.24 1.66
C ARG A 340 -12.75 2.77 1.34
N LEU A 341 -13.18 2.48 0.11
CA LEU A 341 -13.46 1.10 -0.31
C LEU A 341 -12.19 0.22 -0.33
N ASP A 342 -11.06 0.79 -0.76
CA ASP A 342 -9.76 0.11 -0.74
C ASP A 342 -9.32 -0.17 0.72
N GLU A 343 -9.43 0.81 1.62
CA GLU A 343 -9.18 0.64 3.07
C GLU A 343 -10.10 -0.41 3.71
N GLU A 344 -11.40 -0.41 3.40
CA GLU A 344 -12.35 -1.44 3.87
C GLU A 344 -12.02 -2.84 3.33
N ARG A 345 -11.55 -2.93 2.08
CA ARG A 345 -11.09 -4.19 1.50
C ARG A 345 -9.85 -4.70 2.21
N GLU A 346 -8.84 -3.85 2.41
CA GLU A 346 -7.62 -4.18 3.15
C GLU A 346 -7.93 -4.63 4.59
N ALA A 347 -8.86 -3.95 5.28
CA ALA A 347 -9.31 -4.32 6.61
C ALA A 347 -9.99 -5.71 6.64
N ARG A 348 -10.86 -6.01 5.65
CA ARG A 348 -11.49 -7.33 5.51
C ARG A 348 -10.47 -8.43 5.23
N GLU A 349 -9.51 -8.17 4.34
CA GLU A 349 -8.44 -9.12 4.04
C GLU A 349 -7.53 -9.35 5.25
N ALA A 350 -7.21 -8.31 6.03
CA ALA A 350 -6.45 -8.43 7.27
C ALA A 350 -7.20 -9.24 8.33
N HIS A 351 -8.51 -9.02 8.49
CA HIS A 351 -9.35 -9.82 9.38
C HIS A 351 -9.40 -11.30 8.93
N ALA A 352 -9.56 -11.57 7.63
CA ALA A 352 -9.55 -12.92 7.09
C ALA A 352 -8.20 -13.63 7.31
N ARG A 353 -7.08 -12.91 7.16
CA ARG A 353 -5.73 -13.44 7.45
C ARG A 353 -5.58 -13.82 8.92
N ARG A 354 -6.01 -12.98 9.86
CA ARG A 354 -5.99 -13.30 11.30
C ARG A 354 -6.83 -14.53 11.61
N ALA A 355 -8.07 -14.57 11.14
CA ALA A 355 -8.96 -15.72 11.33
C ALA A 355 -8.39 -17.02 10.72
N TYR A 356 -7.64 -16.94 9.62
CA TYR A 356 -6.94 -18.09 9.06
C TYR A 356 -5.79 -18.55 9.95
N GLN A 357 -4.96 -17.63 10.44
CA GLN A 357 -3.86 -17.93 11.36
C GLN A 357 -4.37 -18.58 12.66
N ASP A 358 -5.44 -18.04 13.25
CA ASP A 358 -6.06 -18.60 14.46
C ASP A 358 -6.54 -20.04 14.24
N ARG A 359 -7.13 -20.33 13.07
CA ARG A 359 -7.54 -21.70 12.71
C ARG A 359 -6.35 -22.64 12.54
N GLN A 360 -5.24 -22.16 11.97
CA GLN A 360 -4.02 -22.97 11.84
C GLN A 360 -3.41 -23.27 13.20
N GLN A 361 -3.35 -22.26 14.09
CA GLN A 361 -2.87 -22.43 15.45
C GLN A 361 -3.73 -23.44 16.21
N ALA A 362 -5.07 -23.30 16.16
CA ALA A 362 -5.98 -24.24 16.80
C ALA A 362 -5.83 -25.69 16.30
N ARG A 363 -5.53 -25.88 15.00
CA ARG A 363 -5.23 -27.21 14.43
C ARG A 363 -3.92 -27.79 14.99
N GLN A 364 -2.87 -26.97 15.07
CA GLN A 364 -1.58 -27.39 15.63
C GLN A 364 -1.71 -27.75 17.11
N ASP A 365 -2.42 -26.93 17.89
CA ASP A 365 -2.67 -27.19 19.31
C ASP A 365 -3.47 -28.47 19.51
N HIS A 366 -4.48 -28.72 18.66
CA HIS A 366 -5.24 -29.97 18.68
C HIS A 366 -4.37 -31.18 18.37
N GLN A 367 -3.51 -31.11 17.33
CA GLN A 367 -2.57 -32.18 17.00
C GLN A 367 -1.59 -32.47 18.13
N ARG A 368 -1.06 -31.41 18.76
CA ARG A 368 -0.19 -31.52 19.92
C ARG A 368 -0.90 -32.19 21.10
N ALA A 369 -2.13 -31.78 21.40
CA ALA A 369 -2.93 -32.39 22.46
C ALA A 369 -3.20 -33.89 22.21
N LEU A 370 -3.49 -34.28 20.97
CA LEU A 370 -3.65 -35.69 20.58
C LEU A 370 -2.34 -36.49 20.73
N ALA A 371 -1.20 -35.92 20.34
CA ALA A 371 0.10 -36.55 20.49
C ALA A 371 0.43 -36.78 21.97
N GLU A 372 0.25 -35.76 22.82
CA GLU A 372 0.46 -35.89 24.26
C GLU A 372 -0.51 -36.90 24.91
N ALA A 373 -1.77 -36.95 24.47
CA ALA A 373 -2.74 -37.94 24.95
C ALA A 373 -2.34 -39.38 24.57
N ARG A 374 -1.82 -39.58 23.35
CA ARG A 374 -1.29 -40.87 22.88
C ARG A 374 -0.07 -41.28 23.70
N GLU A 375 0.85 -40.36 23.96
CA GLU A 375 2.02 -40.61 24.79
C GLU A 375 1.63 -41.00 26.22
N ARG A 376 0.72 -40.24 26.86
CA ARG A 376 0.17 -40.58 28.19
C ARG A 376 -0.50 -41.95 28.22
N ARG A 377 -1.18 -42.37 27.15
CA ARG A 377 -1.77 -43.72 27.03
C ARG A 377 -0.67 -44.79 26.94
N MET A 378 0.34 -44.58 26.11
CA MET A 378 1.48 -45.51 25.98
C MET A 378 2.26 -45.64 27.29
N GLN A 379 2.53 -44.53 27.99
CA GLN A 379 3.20 -44.55 29.29
C GLN A 379 2.39 -45.32 30.34
N ARG A 380 1.07 -45.09 30.43
CA ARG A 380 0.19 -45.87 31.33
C ARG A 380 0.17 -47.36 30.99
N GLN A 381 0.13 -47.72 29.71
CA GLN A 381 0.21 -49.12 29.29
C GLN A 381 1.54 -49.76 29.69
N ARG A 382 2.67 -49.06 29.49
CA ARG A 382 4.00 -49.52 29.92
C ARG A 382 4.07 -49.71 31.44
N GLN A 383 3.52 -48.79 32.22
CA GLN A 383 3.45 -48.91 33.68
C GLN A 383 2.62 -50.11 34.14
N LEU A 384 1.42 -50.29 33.56
CA LEU A 384 0.56 -51.44 33.87
C LEU A 384 1.22 -52.77 33.47
N GLN A 385 1.90 -52.81 32.33
CA GLN A 385 2.66 -53.99 31.90
C GLN A 385 3.79 -54.31 32.87
N ARG A 386 4.52 -53.29 33.34
CA ARG A 386 5.58 -53.45 34.34
C ARG A 386 5.03 -53.99 35.66
N GLN A 387 3.94 -53.42 36.17
CA GLN A 387 3.30 -53.90 37.40
C GLN A 387 2.86 -55.37 37.28
N ARG A 388 2.27 -55.76 36.14
CA ARG A 388 1.92 -57.17 35.90
C ARG A 388 3.13 -58.09 35.88
N GLN A 389 4.23 -57.64 35.27
CA GLN A 389 5.49 -58.38 35.21
C GLN A 389 6.13 -58.53 36.60
N GLU A 390 6.13 -57.47 37.42
CA GLU A 390 6.61 -57.50 38.80
C GLU A 390 5.77 -58.46 39.66
N GLN A 391 4.43 -58.37 39.58
CA GLN A 391 3.53 -59.30 40.29
C GLN A 391 3.73 -60.76 39.85
N ALA A 392 3.92 -61.01 38.55
CA ALA A 392 4.19 -62.35 38.04
C ALA A 392 5.54 -62.90 38.51
N TRP A 393 6.53 -62.04 38.69
CA TRP A 393 7.82 -62.41 39.28
C TRP A 393 7.66 -62.76 40.77
N GLU A 394 7.02 -61.90 41.55
CA GLU A 394 6.80 -62.11 42.99
C GLU A 394 6.03 -63.41 43.27
N ALA A 395 5.09 -63.78 42.37
CA ALA A 395 4.31 -65.00 42.44
C ALA A 395 5.00 -66.25 41.84
N SER A 396 6.19 -66.12 41.26
CA SER A 396 6.90 -67.24 40.66
C SER A 396 7.53 -68.15 41.72
N ALA A 397 7.57 -69.46 41.46
CA ALA A 397 8.22 -70.43 42.34
C ALA A 397 9.72 -70.12 42.53
N LEU A 398 10.37 -69.57 41.49
CA LEU A 398 11.77 -69.12 41.55
C LEU A 398 11.98 -67.98 42.56
N HIS A 399 11.05 -67.03 42.65
CA HIS A 399 11.13 -65.96 43.64
C HIS A 399 10.92 -66.50 45.05
N GLU A 400 9.92 -67.38 45.24
CA GLU A 400 9.64 -68.03 46.53
C GLU A 400 10.84 -68.85 47.03
N ASP A 401 11.40 -69.72 46.19
CA ASP A 401 12.56 -70.55 46.53
C ASP A 401 13.80 -69.70 46.88
N LEU A 402 14.03 -68.64 46.11
CA LEU A 402 15.17 -67.75 46.33
C LEU A 402 15.01 -66.91 47.60
N VAL A 403 13.79 -66.46 47.94
CA VAL A 403 13.50 -65.81 49.23
C VAL A 403 13.58 -66.79 50.38
N TRP A 404 13.13 -68.04 50.20
CA TRP A 404 13.24 -69.10 51.20
C TRP A 404 14.71 -69.43 51.53
N THR A 405 15.55 -69.59 50.51
CA THR A 405 16.97 -69.95 50.67
C THR A 405 17.81 -68.79 51.23
N TYR A 406 17.58 -67.54 50.78
CA TYR A 406 18.45 -66.40 51.12
C TYR A 406 17.81 -65.34 52.03
N GLY A 407 16.55 -65.50 52.41
CA GLY A 407 15.75 -64.54 53.19
C GLY A 407 15.29 -63.30 52.40
N LEU A 408 15.98 -62.94 51.32
CA LEU A 408 15.70 -61.81 50.43
C LEU A 408 16.36 -62.05 49.07
N VAL A 409 15.86 -61.36 48.02
CA VAL A 409 16.49 -61.43 46.69
C VAL A 409 17.90 -60.84 46.73
N PRO A 410 18.97 -61.63 46.46
CA PRO A 410 20.35 -61.19 46.55
C PRO A 410 20.63 -59.97 45.68
N GLN A 411 21.44 -59.03 46.19
CA GLN A 411 21.79 -57.80 45.48
C GLN A 411 22.45 -58.06 44.11
N LEU A 412 23.14 -59.20 43.97
CA LEU A 412 23.75 -59.65 42.71
C LEU A 412 22.71 -59.81 41.58
N LEU A 413 21.46 -60.12 41.92
CA LEU A 413 20.37 -60.29 40.94
C LEU A 413 19.60 -58.97 40.71
N ARG A 414 19.61 -58.07 41.69
CA ARG A 414 18.99 -56.74 41.67
C ARG A 414 19.88 -55.63 41.08
N VAL A 415 21.11 -55.96 40.69
CA VAL A 415 22.06 -54.96 40.21
C VAL A 415 21.49 -54.20 39.02
N ARG A 416 21.50 -52.87 39.10
CA ARG A 416 21.26 -52.01 37.94
C ARG A 416 22.56 -51.98 37.15
N LEU A 417 22.55 -52.50 35.93
CA LEU A 417 23.73 -52.43 35.09
C LEU A 417 23.73 -51.03 34.47
N ASP A 418 24.78 -50.25 34.71
CA ASP A 418 24.86 -48.86 34.27
C ASP A 418 25.00 -48.80 32.73
N GLY A 419 23.87 -48.69 32.04
CA GLY A 419 23.80 -48.51 30.58
C GLY A 419 22.40 -48.75 30.07
N GLU A 420 21.60 -47.69 29.88
CA GLU A 420 20.21 -47.71 29.37
C GLU A 420 19.31 -48.90 29.78
N ASP A 421 19.58 -49.53 30.93
CA ASP A 421 18.91 -50.72 31.49
C ASP A 421 17.49 -50.37 32.00
N HIS A 422 16.98 -49.19 31.63
CA HIS A 422 15.74 -48.60 32.14
C HIS A 422 14.57 -48.76 31.20
N LYS A 423 14.80 -49.22 29.97
CA LYS A 423 13.73 -49.49 29.03
C LYS A 423 13.41 -50.99 29.02
N TYR A 424 12.66 -51.39 30.05
CA TYR A 424 12.00 -52.69 30.11
C TYR A 424 11.35 -53.00 28.75
N GLY A 425 11.70 -54.15 28.16
CA GLY A 425 11.22 -54.59 26.85
C GLY A 425 12.06 -54.17 25.63
N GLU A 426 13.02 -53.24 25.75
CA GLU A 426 13.94 -52.90 24.65
C GLU A 426 15.15 -53.85 24.59
N ASN A 427 15.51 -54.46 25.70
CA ASN A 427 16.55 -55.49 25.80
C ASN A 427 16.07 -56.89 25.35
N GLY A 428 14.95 -57.00 24.63
CA GLY A 428 14.45 -58.28 24.10
C GLY A 428 14.01 -59.32 25.14
N ILE A 429 13.96 -59.02 26.45
CA ILE A 429 13.45 -59.91 27.50
C ILE A 429 12.22 -59.25 28.15
N PHE A 430 11.04 -59.87 28.03
CA PHE A 430 9.77 -59.30 28.52
C PHE A 430 9.42 -59.77 29.94
N CYS A 431 10.34 -59.64 30.89
CA CYS A 431 10.10 -59.82 32.32
C CYS A 431 11.01 -58.91 33.15
N PRO A 432 10.81 -58.79 34.47
CA PRO A 432 11.72 -58.06 35.33
C PRO A 432 13.13 -58.67 35.26
N PRO A 433 14.21 -57.86 35.29
CA PRO A 433 15.58 -58.37 35.24
C PRO A 433 15.87 -59.43 36.29
N GLU A 434 15.36 -59.24 37.49
CA GLU A 434 15.48 -60.15 38.62
C GLU A 434 14.95 -61.55 38.28
N HIS A 435 13.86 -61.62 37.51
CA HIS A 435 13.22 -62.89 37.17
C HIS A 435 14.11 -63.75 36.27
N TRP A 436 14.52 -63.23 35.10
CA TRP A 436 15.35 -64.02 34.19
C TRP A 436 16.76 -64.23 34.74
N ARG A 437 17.32 -63.27 35.48
CA ARG A 437 18.62 -63.44 36.15
C ARG A 437 18.56 -64.54 37.20
N THR A 438 17.46 -64.62 37.96
CA THR A 438 17.24 -65.72 38.91
C THR A 438 17.13 -67.06 38.21
N ALA A 439 16.35 -67.15 37.13
CA ALA A 439 16.25 -68.36 36.33
C ALA A 439 17.63 -68.86 35.89
N VAL A 440 18.44 -67.96 35.31
CA VAL A 440 19.79 -68.30 34.86
C VAL A 440 20.71 -68.66 36.02
N TYR A 441 20.67 -67.91 37.12
CA TYR A 441 21.49 -68.18 38.29
C TYR A 441 21.15 -69.55 38.90
N HIS A 442 19.88 -69.79 39.19
CA HIS A 442 19.39 -71.04 39.79
C HIS A 442 19.74 -72.24 38.90
N HIS A 443 19.50 -72.15 37.59
CA HIS A 443 19.68 -73.29 36.69
C HIS A 443 21.09 -73.47 36.15
N LEU A 444 21.95 -72.46 36.09
CA LEU A 444 23.27 -72.59 35.48
C LEU A 444 24.44 -72.31 36.44
N ILE A 445 24.20 -71.63 37.56
CA ILE A 445 25.27 -71.12 38.44
C ILE A 445 25.23 -71.77 39.84
N ALA A 446 24.08 -71.75 40.51
CA ALA A 446 23.94 -72.23 41.89
C ALA A 446 24.36 -73.70 42.04
N GLY A 447 25.30 -73.98 42.96
CA GLY A 447 25.80 -75.33 43.24
C GLY A 447 26.61 -75.97 42.10
N LYS A 448 27.02 -75.18 41.09
CA LYS A 448 27.64 -75.67 39.85
C LYS A 448 29.08 -75.18 39.65
N ILE A 449 29.79 -74.87 40.74
CA ILE A 449 31.19 -74.44 40.73
C ILE A 449 32.04 -75.40 39.88
N GLY A 450 32.80 -74.84 38.95
CA GLY A 450 33.66 -75.56 38.01
C GLY A 450 32.99 -75.97 36.70
N ARG A 451 31.65 -75.96 36.60
CA ARG A 451 30.91 -76.23 35.35
C ARG A 451 30.92 -75.03 34.42
N SER A 452 30.78 -75.28 33.12
CA SER A 452 30.66 -74.25 32.08
C SER A 452 29.30 -74.32 31.39
N PHE A 453 28.78 -73.18 30.96
CA PHE A 453 27.54 -73.05 30.18
C PHE A 453 27.68 -72.00 29.07
N THR A 454 26.86 -72.08 28.03
CA THR A 454 26.87 -71.17 26.88
C THR A 454 25.71 -70.17 26.93
N LEU A 455 25.75 -69.10 26.12
CA LEU A 455 24.59 -68.21 25.94
C LEU A 455 23.34 -68.96 25.45
N GLN A 456 23.52 -70.03 24.68
CA GLN A 456 22.42 -70.87 24.21
C GLN A 456 21.75 -71.65 25.36
N ASP A 457 22.54 -72.06 26.36
CA ASP A 457 22.00 -72.68 27.58
C ASP A 457 21.21 -71.64 28.39
N THR A 458 21.71 -70.41 28.47
CA THR A 458 21.00 -69.29 29.10
C THR A 458 19.66 -69.02 28.41
N TYR A 459 19.64 -69.01 27.07
CA TYR A 459 18.41 -68.89 26.30
C TYR A 459 17.40 -69.99 26.61
N ARG A 460 17.86 -71.25 26.65
CA ARG A 460 17.00 -72.41 26.94
C ARG A 460 16.39 -72.28 28.33
N VAL A 461 17.19 -71.97 29.34
CA VAL A 461 16.71 -71.77 30.72
C VAL A 461 15.65 -70.67 30.80
N ILE A 462 15.91 -69.50 30.22
CA ILE A 462 14.95 -68.39 30.24
C ILE A 462 13.63 -68.83 29.59
N ARG A 463 13.71 -69.49 28.43
CA ARG A 463 12.53 -69.97 27.71
C ARG A 463 11.78 -71.08 28.46
N ASP A 464 12.50 -72.01 29.06
CA ASP A 464 11.94 -73.18 29.75
C ASP A 464 11.25 -72.76 31.07
N GLU A 465 11.67 -71.64 31.67
CA GLU A 465 10.97 -70.95 32.77
C GLU A 465 9.73 -70.15 32.31
N GLY A 466 9.31 -70.30 31.04
CA GLY A 466 8.16 -69.61 30.48
C GLY A 466 8.37 -68.09 30.32
N ILE A 467 9.60 -67.60 30.50
CA ILE A 467 9.91 -66.18 30.31
C ILE A 467 9.91 -65.87 28.82
N THR A 468 9.00 -64.98 28.43
CA THR A 468 8.88 -64.58 27.03
C THR A 468 10.06 -63.71 26.63
N LEU A 469 10.95 -64.28 25.83
CA LEU A 469 11.91 -63.52 25.05
C LEU A 469 11.16 -62.87 23.89
N ALA A 470 11.50 -61.62 23.57
CA ALA A 470 11.06 -61.00 22.35
C ALA A 470 11.51 -61.89 21.19
N HIS A 471 10.56 -62.63 20.63
CA HIS A 471 10.81 -63.32 19.39
C HIS A 471 11.23 -62.23 18.39
N PRO A 472 12.24 -62.44 17.53
CA PRO A 472 12.43 -61.59 16.36
C PRO A 472 11.18 -61.75 15.50
N ALA A 473 10.10 -61.04 15.87
CA ALA A 473 8.92 -60.93 15.07
C ALA A 473 9.42 -60.28 13.80
N ARG A 474 9.42 -61.08 12.70
CA ARG A 474 9.82 -60.66 11.35
C ARG A 474 9.51 -59.18 11.20
N ALA A 475 10.55 -58.36 11.21
CA ALA A 475 10.47 -56.94 10.93
C ALA A 475 10.00 -56.82 9.48
N ARG A 476 8.69 -56.95 9.26
CA ARG A 476 8.05 -56.70 7.98
C ARG A 476 8.04 -55.19 7.84
N GLY A 477 9.13 -54.64 7.29
CA GLY A 477 9.11 -53.30 6.68
C GLY A 477 10.22 -52.31 7.02
N GLY A 478 11.21 -52.64 7.84
CA GLY A 478 12.30 -51.70 8.16
C GLY A 478 13.64 -52.40 8.24
N ALA A 479 14.51 -52.16 7.25
CA ALA A 479 15.85 -52.72 7.20
C ALA A 479 16.69 -52.21 8.39
N GLY A 480 17.27 -53.13 9.17
CA GLY A 480 18.53 -52.85 9.88
C GLY A 480 18.62 -53.12 11.38
N HIS A 481 17.60 -53.64 12.08
CA HIS A 481 17.75 -53.99 13.51
C HIS A 481 17.56 -55.50 13.73
N ASN A 482 18.67 -56.20 14.01
CA ASN A 482 18.71 -57.62 14.33
C ASN A 482 18.18 -57.84 15.75
N GLY A 483 16.85 -57.96 15.95
CA GLY A 483 16.24 -58.21 17.27
C GLY A 483 16.76 -59.46 18.01
N THR A 484 17.52 -60.34 17.35
CA THR A 484 18.28 -61.43 17.99
C THR A 484 19.37 -60.93 18.94
N THR A 485 19.87 -59.70 18.79
CA THR A 485 21.00 -59.19 19.59
C THR A 485 20.60 -58.64 20.95
N ASP A 486 19.33 -58.24 21.16
CA ASP A 486 19.01 -57.39 22.32
C ASP A 486 18.96 -58.20 23.63
N TRP A 487 18.33 -59.37 23.63
CA TRP A 487 18.34 -60.25 24.81
C TRP A 487 19.72 -60.87 25.05
N MET A 488 20.44 -61.18 23.97
CA MET A 488 21.81 -61.69 24.05
C MET A 488 22.73 -60.66 24.69
N ASN A 489 22.59 -59.39 24.32
CA ASN A 489 23.31 -58.27 24.92
C ASN A 489 22.96 -58.13 26.40
N ALA A 490 21.67 -58.16 26.76
CA ALA A 490 21.25 -58.03 28.16
C ALA A 490 21.81 -59.13 29.06
N VAL A 491 21.73 -60.38 28.58
CA VAL A 491 22.34 -61.53 29.25
C VAL A 491 23.86 -61.36 29.32
N THR A 492 24.50 -60.98 28.21
CA THR A 492 25.96 -60.79 28.11
C THR A 492 26.46 -59.74 29.10
N VAL A 493 25.84 -58.57 29.17
CA VAL A 493 26.23 -57.49 30.08
C VAL A 493 26.12 -57.95 31.53
N TRP A 494 25.07 -58.71 31.87
CA TRP A 494 24.94 -59.27 33.21
C TRP A 494 25.99 -60.35 33.51
N LEU A 495 26.26 -61.27 32.57
CA LEU A 495 27.33 -62.26 32.74
C LEU A 495 28.71 -61.61 32.87
N GLN A 496 28.97 -60.52 32.15
CA GLN A 496 30.18 -59.72 32.30
C GLN A 496 30.26 -59.04 33.66
N HIS A 497 29.13 -58.57 34.19
CA HIS A 497 29.06 -58.06 35.55
C HIS A 497 29.40 -59.15 36.58
N LEU A 498 28.81 -60.35 36.46
CA LEU A 498 29.15 -61.49 37.30
C LEU A 498 30.63 -61.88 37.19
N HIS A 499 31.21 -61.78 36.00
CA HIS A 499 32.64 -61.99 35.78
C HIS A 499 33.51 -60.97 36.50
N ALA A 500 33.16 -59.68 36.42
CA ALA A 500 33.88 -58.62 37.12
C ALA A 500 33.81 -58.77 38.65
N GLN A 501 32.72 -59.34 39.16
CA GLN A 501 32.54 -59.65 40.58
C GLN A 501 33.19 -60.98 41.01
N GLY A 502 33.81 -61.73 40.08
CA GLY A 502 34.51 -62.98 40.37
C GLY A 502 33.63 -64.23 40.46
N TYR A 503 32.33 -64.13 40.16
CA TYR A 503 31.41 -65.29 40.19
C TYR A 503 31.57 -66.18 38.96
N LEU A 504 31.90 -65.59 37.80
CA LEU A 504 32.08 -66.30 36.54
C LEU A 504 33.45 -66.02 35.93
N GLN A 505 33.95 -66.94 35.11
CA GLN A 505 35.00 -66.69 34.13
C GLN A 505 34.38 -66.75 32.74
N VAL A 506 34.18 -65.60 32.10
CA VAL A 506 33.71 -65.57 30.71
C VAL A 506 34.88 -65.86 29.80
N HIS A 507 34.86 -67.02 29.13
CA HIS A 507 35.92 -67.39 28.20
C HIS A 507 35.72 -66.60 26.89
N ARG A 508 36.68 -65.73 26.58
CA ARG A 508 36.81 -65.14 25.26
C ARG A 508 37.57 -66.16 24.41
N SER A 509 36.94 -66.89 23.48
CA SER A 509 37.80 -67.52 22.47
C SER A 509 38.43 -66.40 21.66
N LEU A 510 39.75 -66.42 21.62
CA LEU A 510 40.52 -65.67 20.66
C LEU A 510 40.44 -66.44 19.35
N ASP A 511 39.34 -66.28 18.60
CA ASP A 511 39.40 -66.57 17.18
C ASP A 511 40.23 -65.46 16.50
N ARG A 512 41.56 -65.64 16.55
CA ARG A 512 42.56 -64.80 15.86
C ARG A 512 42.55 -65.00 14.33
N SER A 513 41.55 -65.66 13.74
CA SER A 513 41.53 -65.92 12.30
C SER A 513 40.82 -64.87 11.44
N LEU A 514 40.26 -63.81 12.02
CA LEU A 514 39.71 -62.67 11.28
C LEU A 514 40.38 -61.35 11.68
N ASP A 515 41.71 -61.31 11.55
CA ASP A 515 42.46 -60.06 11.57
C ASP A 515 42.67 -59.58 10.13
N ARG A 516 42.27 -58.31 9.89
CA ARG A 516 42.45 -57.48 8.68
C ARG A 516 41.45 -57.61 7.54
N SER A 517 40.21 -57.24 7.81
CA SER A 517 39.37 -56.46 6.88
C SER A 517 37.98 -56.38 7.48
N LEU A 518 37.63 -55.28 8.14
CA LEU A 518 36.29 -54.68 8.08
C LEU A 518 36.17 -53.46 9.00
N ASP A 519 35.30 -52.58 8.54
CA ASP A 519 35.06 -51.18 8.82
C ASP A 519 34.58 -50.86 10.25
N ARG A 520 34.77 -49.61 10.69
CA ARG A 520 34.46 -49.12 12.05
C ARG A 520 32.96 -49.10 12.42
N SER A 521 32.07 -49.59 11.56
CA SER A 521 30.62 -49.69 11.84
C SER A 521 30.21 -50.96 12.60
N LEU A 522 31.15 -51.88 12.91
CA LEU A 522 30.90 -53.17 13.58
C LEU A 522 31.02 -53.16 15.12
N ASP A 523 31.14 -51.99 15.77
CA ASP A 523 31.46 -51.92 17.20
C ASP A 523 30.35 -52.52 18.12
N ARG A 524 29.09 -52.62 17.65
CA ARG A 524 28.02 -53.36 18.36
C ARG A 524 27.94 -54.85 18.03
N SER A 525 28.47 -55.29 16.89
CA SER A 525 28.55 -56.72 16.52
C SER A 525 29.62 -57.45 17.33
N LEU A 526 30.65 -56.74 17.80
CA LEU A 526 31.72 -57.28 18.64
C LEU A 526 31.25 -57.67 20.05
N ALA A 527 30.30 -56.95 20.64
CA ALA A 527 29.68 -57.31 21.92
C ALA A 527 28.99 -58.69 21.87
N ASN A 528 28.39 -59.04 20.73
CA ASN A 528 27.73 -60.34 20.52
C ASN A 528 28.70 -61.50 20.26
N ARG A 529 29.94 -61.23 19.83
CA ARG A 529 30.97 -62.28 19.67
C ARG A 529 31.74 -62.58 20.96
N LEU A 530 31.64 -61.72 21.98
CA LEU A 530 32.42 -61.81 23.21
C LEU A 530 31.98 -62.93 24.18
N VAL A 531 30.85 -63.61 23.95
CA VAL A 531 30.34 -64.67 24.85
C VAL A 531 29.92 -65.94 24.09
N ALA A 532 30.35 -66.11 22.83
CA ALA A 532 29.95 -67.28 22.05
C ALA A 532 30.43 -68.61 22.64
N ASP A 533 31.51 -68.61 23.44
CA ASP A 533 32.21 -69.86 23.80
C ASP A 533 31.99 -70.35 25.23
N GLY A 534 31.26 -69.58 26.05
CA GLY A 534 30.76 -70.01 27.36
C GLY A 534 31.37 -69.31 28.57
N ALA A 535 30.68 -69.43 29.70
CA ALA A 535 31.07 -68.94 31.01
C ALA A 535 31.29 -70.13 31.96
N ARG A 536 32.39 -70.12 32.71
CA ARG A 536 32.67 -71.10 33.76
C ARG A 536 32.30 -70.53 35.13
N VAL A 537 31.60 -71.30 35.95
CA VAL A 537 31.24 -70.90 37.32
C VAL A 537 32.46 -71.00 38.22
N LEU A 538 32.88 -69.88 38.81
CA LEU A 538 34.00 -69.81 39.75
C LEU A 538 33.54 -69.81 41.20
N ALA A 539 32.41 -69.16 41.45
CA ALA A 539 31.80 -69.01 42.76
C ALA A 539 30.29 -68.89 42.60
N ASP A 540 29.56 -69.16 43.68
CA ASP A 540 28.12 -68.93 43.77
C ASP A 540 27.80 -68.15 45.05
N LEU A 541 26.52 -67.87 45.31
CA LEU A 541 26.10 -67.11 46.49
C LEU A 541 26.33 -67.85 47.81
N ASP A 542 26.40 -69.18 47.78
CA ASP A 542 26.69 -70.00 48.97
C ASP A 542 28.20 -70.03 49.26
N HIS A 543 29.02 -69.83 48.23
CA HIS A 543 30.48 -69.76 48.30
C HIS A 543 30.98 -68.50 47.57
N PRO A 544 30.73 -67.29 48.11
CA PRO A 544 31.06 -66.06 47.41
C PRO A 544 32.57 -65.97 47.16
N PRO A 545 33.01 -65.38 46.04
CA PRO A 545 34.42 -65.22 45.76
C PRO A 545 35.05 -64.36 46.87
N ALA A 546 36.31 -64.65 47.21
CA ALA A 546 37.04 -63.82 48.16
C ALA A 546 36.93 -62.35 47.71
N ALA A 547 36.48 -61.48 48.62
CA ALA A 547 36.21 -60.08 48.29
C ALA A 547 37.43 -59.53 47.53
N PRO A 548 37.24 -58.97 46.31
CA PRO A 548 38.36 -58.48 45.52
C PRO A 548 39.12 -57.49 46.40
N ALA A 549 40.42 -57.72 46.57
CA ALA A 549 41.27 -56.83 47.35
C ALA A 549 40.97 -55.39 46.89
N PRO A 550 40.70 -54.45 47.83
CA PRO A 550 40.22 -53.12 47.49
C PRO A 550 41.16 -52.55 46.42
N ARG A 551 40.65 -52.40 45.19
CA ARG A 551 41.43 -51.85 44.09
C ARG A 551 41.96 -50.51 44.60
N ALA A 552 43.28 -50.38 44.70
CA ALA A 552 43.92 -49.13 45.09
C ALA A 552 43.28 -48.01 44.26
N ALA A 553 42.57 -47.11 44.93
CA ALA A 553 41.83 -46.05 44.28
C ALA A 553 42.81 -45.30 43.38
N SER A 554 42.64 -45.44 42.06
CA SER A 554 43.48 -44.74 41.10
C SER A 554 43.15 -43.26 41.22
N ALA A 555 44.02 -42.52 41.90
CA ALA A 555 43.95 -41.08 42.04
C ALA A 555 44.17 -40.41 40.67
N LYS A 556 43.15 -40.38 39.82
CA LYS A 556 43.10 -39.54 38.62
C LYS A 556 41.68 -39.06 38.39
N HIS A 557 41.38 -37.89 38.94
CA HIS A 557 40.72 -36.74 38.32
C HIS A 557 40.18 -35.81 39.41
N ALA A 558 41.05 -34.95 39.93
CA ALA A 558 40.63 -33.68 40.52
C ALA A 558 40.60 -32.65 39.38
N LEU A 559 39.40 -32.36 38.85
CA LEU A 559 39.12 -31.14 38.10
C LEU A 559 37.76 -30.60 38.58
N THR A 560 37.87 -29.56 39.38
CA THR A 560 36.96 -28.41 39.56
C THR A 560 35.57 -28.48 38.93
N SER A 561 34.54 -28.45 39.78
CA SER A 561 33.22 -27.87 39.46
C SER A 561 33.12 -26.47 40.10
N PRO A 562 32.62 -25.43 39.40
CA PRO A 562 32.26 -24.17 40.03
C PRO A 562 30.86 -24.27 40.66
N GLY A 563 30.73 -23.69 41.85
CA GLY A 563 29.60 -23.85 42.75
C GLY A 563 28.36 -23.05 42.37
N LEU A 564 27.23 -23.55 42.88
CA LEU A 564 25.96 -22.86 43.02
C LEU A 564 25.46 -23.03 44.46
N ALA A 565 24.66 -22.04 44.88
CA ALA A 565 23.93 -21.86 46.14
C ALA A 565 24.74 -21.23 47.28
N GLY A 566 24.23 -20.25 48.04
CA GLY A 566 22.91 -19.64 48.09
C GLY A 566 22.81 -18.80 49.39
N LEU A 567 21.97 -17.75 49.34
CA LEU A 567 21.22 -17.05 50.42
C LEU A 567 21.46 -17.49 51.89
N PRO A 568 21.38 -16.56 52.90
CA PRO A 568 20.08 -15.99 53.27
C PRO A 568 20.01 -14.62 54.01
N THR A 569 18.76 -14.16 54.15
CA THR A 569 18.13 -13.34 55.22
C THR A 569 18.35 -11.80 55.33
N SER A 570 17.21 -11.09 55.23
CA SER A 570 16.85 -9.74 55.77
C SER A 570 17.17 -9.58 57.29
N PRO A 571 17.06 -8.38 57.96
CA PRO A 571 16.22 -7.21 57.64
C PRO A 571 16.73 -5.78 58.01
N ALA A 572 15.89 -4.80 57.66
CA ALA A 572 15.59 -3.54 58.38
C ALA A 572 16.51 -2.29 58.32
N ALA A 573 15.85 -1.19 57.93
CA ALA A 573 15.80 0.14 58.56
C ALA A 573 16.70 1.31 58.09
N ARG A 574 15.97 2.38 57.72
CA ARG A 574 16.10 3.82 58.08
C ARG A 574 17.11 4.75 57.39
N HIS A 575 16.52 5.88 56.96
CA HIS A 575 17.03 7.27 56.98
C HIS A 575 18.21 7.57 56.05
N GLN A 576 18.38 8.74 55.42
CA GLN A 576 17.84 10.11 55.54
C GLN A 576 18.23 10.82 54.22
N GLN A 577 17.33 11.57 53.58
CA GLN A 577 17.33 13.04 53.50
C GLN A 577 18.45 13.77 52.72
N SER A 578 17.97 14.83 52.06
CA SER A 578 18.65 16.07 51.66
C SER A 578 19.30 16.06 50.26
N THR A 579 18.79 16.74 49.22
CA THR A 579 18.58 18.20 48.99
C THR A 579 19.85 19.02 48.82
N GLY A 580 19.90 19.83 47.76
CA GLY A 580 20.83 20.97 47.60
C GLY A 580 21.29 21.11 46.13
N HIS A 581 20.62 21.83 45.24
CA HIS A 581 20.53 23.29 45.05
C HIS A 581 21.85 24.04 44.76
N GLY A 582 21.80 24.81 43.66
CA GLY A 582 22.50 26.08 43.43
C GLY A 582 23.89 25.94 42.79
N ARG A 583 24.36 26.80 41.91
CA ARG A 583 23.94 28.12 41.37
C ARG A 583 24.85 28.38 40.14
N GLN A 584 24.33 28.87 39.02
CA GLN A 584 24.55 30.22 38.47
C GLN A 584 25.95 30.85 38.67
N SER A 585 26.59 31.28 37.57
CA SER A 585 27.03 32.67 37.27
C SER A 585 28.05 32.67 36.08
N THR A 586 27.73 33.18 34.89
CA THR A 586 27.98 34.53 34.31
C THR A 586 29.26 34.70 33.47
N ALA A 587 29.07 35.48 32.40
CA ALA A 587 29.99 36.41 31.72
C ALA A 587 30.69 35.96 30.41
N SER A 588 30.10 36.42 29.30
CA SER A 588 30.64 37.37 28.31
C SER A 588 32.15 37.35 27.96
N THR A 589 32.51 37.33 26.67
CA THR A 589 33.26 38.39 25.95
C THR A 589 33.56 38.01 24.47
N ALA A 590 33.19 38.92 23.56
CA ALA A 590 33.77 39.33 22.26
C ALA A 590 34.10 38.38 21.08
N VAL A 591 33.81 38.93 19.89
CA VAL A 591 34.07 38.52 18.50
C VAL A 591 35.51 38.95 18.08
N PRO A 592 36.15 38.35 17.04
CA PRO A 592 36.11 38.98 15.71
C PRO A 592 35.98 38.01 14.50
N ALA A 593 35.59 38.63 13.39
CA ALA A 593 35.25 38.18 12.05
C ALA A 593 36.16 37.15 11.34
N THR A 594 35.54 36.30 10.52
CA THR A 594 36.09 35.83 9.24
C THR A 594 34.98 35.71 8.18
N ALA A 595 35.32 36.19 6.98
CA ALA A 595 34.52 36.13 5.77
C ALA A 595 34.41 34.68 5.26
N GLY A 596 33.22 34.29 4.80
CA GLY A 596 32.97 32.99 4.19
C GLY A 596 31.72 33.03 3.33
N SER A 597 31.94 33.06 2.02
CA SER A 597 30.95 32.83 0.97
C SER A 597 30.16 31.55 1.23
N ALA A 598 28.83 31.63 1.27
CA ALA A 598 27.95 30.47 1.28
C ALA A 598 26.72 30.71 0.39
N ALA A 599 26.45 29.71 -0.44
CA ALA A 599 25.45 29.64 -1.50
C ALA A 599 24.01 30.00 -1.07
N PRO A 600 23.13 30.40 -2.01
CA PRO A 600 21.74 30.69 -1.69
C PRO A 600 21.03 29.42 -1.21
N VAL A 601 20.62 29.45 0.06
CA VAL A 601 19.69 28.49 0.64
C VAL A 601 18.33 28.71 -0.03
N HIS A 602 17.89 27.75 -0.85
CA HIS A 602 16.52 27.69 -1.33
C HIS A 602 15.60 27.45 -0.12
N VAL A 603 14.92 28.51 0.34
CA VAL A 603 13.79 28.39 1.25
C VAL A 603 12.59 27.93 0.41
N PRO A 604 11.94 26.79 0.75
CA PRO A 604 10.70 26.41 0.09
C PRO A 604 9.61 27.44 0.43
N VAL A 605 9.17 28.19 -0.57
CA VAL A 605 8.05 29.12 -0.46
C VAL A 605 6.77 28.29 -0.41
N HIS A 606 6.17 28.20 0.77
CA HIS A 606 4.81 27.69 0.92
C HIS A 606 3.84 28.72 0.34
N VAL A 607 3.29 28.43 -0.85
CA VAL A 607 2.06 29.07 -1.32
C VAL A 607 0.91 28.44 -0.53
N PRO A 608 0.19 29.16 0.34
CA PRO A 608 -0.96 28.61 1.01
C PRO A 608 -2.04 28.34 -0.03
N VAL A 609 -2.34 27.06 -0.27
CA VAL A 609 -3.56 26.64 -0.97
C VAL A 609 -4.72 27.07 -0.08
N TYR A 610 -5.46 28.11 -0.51
CA TYR A 610 -6.66 28.54 0.17
C TYR A 610 -7.72 27.44 0.08
N VAL A 611 -7.95 26.74 1.19
CA VAL A 611 -9.08 25.85 1.39
C VAL A 611 -10.23 26.70 1.92
N PRO A 612 -11.39 26.78 1.25
CA PRO A 612 -12.51 27.56 1.77
C PRO A 612 -12.96 26.96 3.11
N ASP A 613 -12.95 27.79 4.17
CA ASP A 613 -13.41 27.43 5.50
C ASP A 613 -14.89 27.00 5.44
N ALA A 614 -15.17 25.79 5.92
CA ALA A 614 -16.53 25.38 6.24
C ALA A 614 -16.96 26.17 7.48
N GLY A 615 -17.75 27.23 7.25
CA GLY A 615 -18.29 28.07 8.33
C GLY A 615 -19.03 27.24 9.39
N PRO A 616 -19.00 27.65 10.67
CA PRO A 616 -19.65 26.94 11.75
C PRO A 616 -21.19 27.02 11.62
N PRO A 617 -21.93 26.00 12.09
CA PRO A 617 -23.38 26.04 12.07
C PRO A 617 -23.89 27.15 13.00
N SER A 618 -24.59 28.13 12.42
CA SER A 618 -25.28 29.17 13.18
C SER A 618 -26.51 28.57 13.85
N THR A 619 -26.44 28.38 15.17
CA THR A 619 -27.60 28.19 16.03
C THR A 619 -28.23 29.54 16.34
N THR A 620 -29.37 29.84 15.72
CA THR A 620 -30.20 31.01 16.07
C THR A 620 -31.44 30.52 16.80
N THR A 621 -31.44 30.66 18.13
CA THR A 621 -32.64 30.65 18.98
C THR A 621 -33.13 32.08 19.17
N GLY A 622 -34.40 32.34 18.85
CA GLY A 622 -35.10 33.58 19.18
C GLY A 622 -36.61 33.46 18.91
N PRO A 623 -37.49 34.12 19.70
CA PRO A 623 -38.76 33.55 20.12
C PRO A 623 -39.98 34.08 19.35
N SER A 624 -41.01 33.25 19.17
CA SER A 624 -42.33 33.68 18.72
C SER A 624 -43.33 33.62 19.87
N ALA A 625 -43.87 34.81 20.18
CA ALA A 625 -44.97 35.02 21.09
C ALA A 625 -46.32 34.67 20.47
N LEU A 626 -47.23 34.31 21.37
CA LEU A 626 -48.63 33.94 21.22
C LEU A 626 -49.50 35.04 20.58
N ALA A 627 -50.48 34.63 19.77
CA ALA A 627 -51.83 35.19 19.81
C ALA A 627 -52.85 34.16 19.30
N SER A 628 -53.81 33.84 20.18
CA SER A 628 -54.93 32.92 20.03
C SER A 628 -56.11 33.51 19.25
N THR A 629 -56.94 32.62 18.69
CA THR A 629 -58.43 32.55 18.79
C THR A 629 -58.85 31.39 17.85
N SER A 630 -59.38 30.24 18.28
CA SER A 630 -60.48 29.86 19.17
C SER A 630 -61.86 30.22 18.63
N GLU A 631 -62.53 29.25 18.00
CA GLU A 631 -63.98 28.99 17.87
C GLU A 631 -64.11 27.76 16.93
N LEU A 632 -64.87 26.68 17.13
CA LEU A 632 -65.96 26.28 18.02
C LEU A 632 -66.00 24.74 18.07
N ARG A 633 -66.38 24.18 19.23
CA ARG A 633 -66.75 22.77 19.43
C ARG A 633 -68.22 22.56 19.03
N ALA A 634 -68.56 21.42 18.43
CA ALA A 634 -69.36 20.34 19.04
C ALA A 634 -69.96 19.37 18.01
N ALA A 635 -69.89 18.09 18.40
CA ALA A 635 -70.55 16.85 17.98
C ALA A 635 -71.72 16.88 16.96
N GLU A 636 -71.76 15.89 16.06
CA GLU A 636 -72.72 14.77 16.13
C GLU A 636 -72.46 13.71 15.03
N ASP A 637 -73.03 12.54 15.26
CA ASP A 637 -72.87 11.23 14.63
C ASP A 637 -73.09 11.16 13.10
N GLY A 638 -72.48 10.16 12.45
CA GLY A 638 -72.85 9.79 11.09
C GLY A 638 -71.92 8.81 10.39
N SER A 639 -72.31 7.54 10.40
CA SER A 639 -71.78 6.43 9.60
C SER A 639 -71.41 6.80 8.14
N GLY A 640 -70.17 6.53 7.74
CA GLY A 640 -69.68 6.72 6.37
C GLY A 640 -68.94 5.48 5.84
N SER A 641 -69.59 4.82 4.88
CA SER A 641 -69.20 3.64 4.13
C SER A 641 -67.76 3.66 3.59
N LEU A 642 -67.09 2.50 3.66
CA LEU A 642 -65.84 2.22 2.94
C LEU A 642 -66.11 2.24 1.44
N ASP A 643 -65.53 3.23 0.75
CA ASP A 643 -65.59 3.34 -0.71
C ASP A 643 -64.51 2.45 -1.32
N VAL A 644 -64.97 1.50 -2.14
CA VAL A 644 -64.18 0.47 -2.80
C VAL A 644 -63.48 1.10 -4.01
N GLY A 645 -62.16 0.97 -4.04
CA GLY A 645 -61.29 1.60 -5.03
C GLY A 645 -61.66 1.33 -6.48
N SER A 646 -61.59 2.39 -7.28
CA SER A 646 -61.61 2.31 -8.75
C SER A 646 -60.39 1.53 -9.26
N PRO A 647 -60.55 0.61 -10.23
CA PRO A 647 -59.45 -0.18 -10.78
C PRO A 647 -58.49 0.70 -11.60
N GLN A 648 -57.20 0.66 -11.24
CA GLN A 648 -56.13 1.22 -12.07
C GLN A 648 -56.11 0.51 -13.44
N PRO A 649 -55.97 1.24 -14.56
CA PRO A 649 -55.80 0.63 -15.86
C PRO A 649 -54.49 -0.18 -15.90
N PRO A 650 -54.46 -1.34 -16.60
CA PRO A 650 -53.29 -2.20 -16.65
C PRO A 650 -52.10 -1.45 -17.25
N HIS A 651 -50.97 -1.47 -16.53
CA HIS A 651 -49.70 -0.96 -17.03
C HIS A 651 -49.32 -1.70 -18.32
N VAL A 652 -49.39 -0.99 -19.45
CA VAL A 652 -48.85 -1.48 -20.72
C VAL A 652 -47.34 -1.60 -20.57
N ALA A 653 -46.82 -2.83 -20.54
CA ALA A 653 -45.41 -3.09 -20.43
C ALA A 653 -44.65 -2.44 -21.61
N ARG A 654 -43.74 -1.51 -21.31
CA ARG A 654 -42.86 -0.95 -22.34
C ARG A 654 -41.96 -2.07 -22.88
N PRO A 655 -41.75 -2.15 -24.21
CA PRO A 655 -40.82 -3.11 -24.78
C PRO A 655 -39.41 -2.86 -24.22
N PRO A 656 -38.62 -3.92 -24.00
CA PRO A 656 -37.31 -3.78 -23.39
C PRO A 656 -36.34 -3.02 -24.31
N LEU A 657 -35.57 -2.11 -23.72
CA LEU A 657 -34.62 -1.27 -24.45
C LEU A 657 -33.48 -2.13 -25.03
N GLN A 658 -33.04 -1.82 -26.24
CA GLN A 658 -31.95 -2.52 -26.94
C GLN A 658 -30.70 -1.64 -27.04
N CYS A 659 -29.52 -2.26 -27.02
CA CYS A 659 -28.23 -1.60 -27.16
C CYS A 659 -28.07 -1.05 -28.59
N GLN A 660 -27.74 0.24 -28.72
CA GLN A 660 -27.53 0.86 -30.03
C GLN A 660 -26.31 0.33 -30.80
N GLY A 661 -25.32 -0.24 -30.09
CA GLY A 661 -24.11 -0.78 -30.71
C GLY A 661 -24.27 -2.21 -31.20
N CYS A 662 -24.87 -3.10 -30.39
CA CYS A 662 -24.91 -4.53 -30.67
C CYS A 662 -26.33 -5.13 -30.84
N GLY A 663 -27.40 -4.33 -30.67
CA GLY A 663 -28.79 -4.76 -30.83
C GLY A 663 -29.35 -5.68 -29.72
N LYS A 664 -28.53 -6.10 -28.77
CA LYS A 664 -28.96 -6.97 -27.65
C LYS A 664 -29.74 -6.19 -26.60
N GLN A 665 -30.62 -6.88 -25.87
CA GLN A 665 -31.42 -6.30 -24.79
C GLN A 665 -30.51 -5.70 -23.70
N LEU A 666 -30.84 -4.49 -23.25
CA LEU A 666 -30.14 -3.81 -22.17
C LEU A 666 -30.65 -4.33 -20.83
N ASP A 667 -29.73 -4.51 -19.89
CA ASP A 667 -30.08 -4.67 -18.48
C ASP A 667 -30.90 -3.44 -18.03
N PRO A 668 -32.02 -3.62 -17.30
CA PRO A 668 -32.87 -2.50 -16.87
C PRO A 668 -32.12 -1.40 -16.11
N ILE A 669 -31.07 -1.75 -15.37
CA ILE A 669 -30.22 -0.79 -14.63
C ILE A 669 -29.34 0.01 -15.60
N LEU A 670 -28.88 -0.64 -16.68
CA LEU A 670 -28.01 -0.03 -17.69
C LEU A 670 -28.78 0.66 -18.82
N ALA A 671 -30.10 0.50 -18.86
CA ALA A 671 -30.95 0.98 -19.95
C ALA A 671 -30.90 2.51 -20.13
N ALA A 672 -30.65 3.26 -19.05
CA ALA A 672 -30.50 4.72 -19.10
C ALA A 672 -29.29 5.20 -19.94
N TYR A 673 -28.31 4.33 -20.20
CA TYR A 673 -27.08 4.69 -20.92
C TYR A 673 -27.10 4.34 -22.41
N GLY A 674 -28.14 3.64 -22.90
CA GLY A 674 -28.32 3.30 -24.32
C GLY A 674 -27.28 2.35 -24.93
N ARG A 675 -26.28 1.89 -24.16
CA ARG A 675 -25.20 0.99 -24.57
C ARG A 675 -24.78 0.04 -23.45
N HIS A 676 -24.23 -1.13 -23.79
CA HIS A 676 -23.57 -2.00 -22.82
C HIS A 676 -22.24 -1.40 -22.38
N ILE A 677 -21.76 -1.70 -21.17
CA ILE A 677 -20.47 -1.19 -20.66
C ILE A 677 -19.28 -1.53 -21.57
N LEU A 678 -19.40 -2.62 -22.34
CA LEU A 678 -18.37 -3.13 -23.25
C LEU A 678 -18.57 -2.71 -24.73
N CYS A 679 -19.68 -2.04 -25.09
CA CYS A 679 -20.00 -1.58 -26.44
C CYS A 679 -19.96 -0.05 -26.53
#